data_AF-A0A9X7TVJ7-F1
#
_entry.id   AF-A0A9X7TVJ7-F1
#
_cell.length_a   1.000
_cell.length_b   1.000
_cell.length_c   1.000
_cell.angle_alpha   90.00
_cell.angle_beta   90.00
_cell.angle_gamma   90.00
#
_symmetry.space_group_name_H-M   'P 1'
#
loop_
_entity.id
_entity.type
_entity.pdbx_description
1 polymer ?
#
loop_
_entity_poly.entity_id
_entity_poly.type
_entity_poly.pdbx_seq_one_letter_code
_entity_poly.pdbx_strand_id
1 'polypeptide(L)'
;MNNMPTINNGGQPYYFPADIAKEGEDYARLSNFFKTRVGDNGKILTLKWYDQGRVMNVHGFIPFIQGMVGKHYEEPDTKEIVMAPDALYREWQGSTDNGHDGGFMDYILEDQMFPQEGIFKGHFGLKDTNGNVLTSVNIVFEVLGNDLRVGETSKYYSAELDRLVREYEVKTDQMVADGTQKVDQFVAQTKNNINTSLQTSRDNIDALNGEIRANRAEQANISQHLAGTQQQIANYDIVTRPEFQTGMDTMNSAINERLSQMKTNPIAVANAGELTKNYPNGADGIFITADTGHKWIYLYGAWKDCGAYQAIGIENSELAPLKEDLIKQEGKINQNTNDIELNSLGIKKNSVDIQNLEGAGHLMDILLVDDFGNHITDDYGNRISGYKWLPLTDVTLTQAGLPADGQAVGEAIKNATSFKPEKYGMPVLYLWGSNILSLKDKSKTLKNEVTYSFPAYGVSGTVEKFKVQGASSVAWPKKNYTLNLDKSFEGISGYGKNHKYVIKANYADPSQALNVVGARLWGMIRGTHKNANTGILNINGDQLVDDTGNRIIAETDPQLSIGGTYGAVDGFPIGVYINGQYWGLYSFNIPKDDWMAKMPKKSKNKYAIIDTIWDPQGAFKQETNLKDQMELQFCSTKDTEWAKDSVNELIRAALASYDTVDDFNKAVSPLLDIDSAIDYYIFSVLVDNDDGIFRNYLLQTFDGKKWYIAAYDLDSIFGRTPDFWEHLHAKSDTNDWRDHGVTFENVTNANRLMYQLWKFYKEEILKRTKALIDGVMSDSAVDTAFVDYVRHIPLTAFNAELERWPGMQNTLVDNINRIGRWYMQRIAWLKNKYFNN
;
A
#
# COMPACT_ATOMS: atom_id res chain seq x y z
N MET A 1 27.08 -19.42 64.56
CA MET A 1 28.41 -19.91 64.11
C MET A 1 28.63 -19.42 62.70
N ASN A 2 29.59 -18.52 62.51
CA ASN A 2 30.12 -18.19 61.19
C ASN A 2 30.98 -19.37 60.75
N ASN A 3 30.57 -20.08 59.69
CA ASN A 3 31.45 -20.85 58.84
C ASN A 3 30.88 -20.76 57.43
N MET A 4 31.55 -19.99 56.56
CA MET A 4 31.46 -20.27 55.13
C MET A 4 32.06 -21.67 54.91
N PRO A 5 31.39 -22.62 54.23
CA PRO A 5 32.03 -23.89 53.91
C PRO A 5 33.03 -23.67 52.78
N THR A 6 34.31 -23.85 53.09
CA THR A 6 35.37 -24.05 52.09
C THR A 6 35.10 -25.34 51.32
N ILE A 7 35.43 -25.37 50.02
CA ILE A 7 35.24 -26.48 49.08
C ILE A 7 36.03 -27.76 49.47
N ASN A 8 36.83 -27.72 50.52
CA ASN A 8 37.67 -28.82 50.98
C ASN A 8 37.34 -29.20 52.43
N ASN A 9 36.75 -30.39 52.65
CA ASN A 9 36.29 -30.88 53.95
C ASN A 9 37.40 -31.50 54.83
N GLY A 10 38.67 -31.17 54.58
CA GLY A 10 39.79 -31.66 55.38
C GLY A 10 39.92 -33.20 55.45
N GLY A 11 39.41 -33.92 54.45
CA GLY A 11 39.44 -35.40 54.41
C GLY A 11 38.32 -36.11 55.18
N GLN A 12 37.34 -35.39 55.73
CA GLN A 12 36.15 -35.99 56.34
C GLN A 12 35.07 -36.26 55.25
N PRO A 13 34.39 -37.42 55.24
CA PRO A 13 33.25 -37.64 54.35
C PRO A 13 32.10 -36.70 54.71
N TYR A 14 31.48 -36.05 53.72
CA TYR A 14 30.19 -35.39 53.93
C TYR A 14 29.13 -36.46 54.17
N TYR A 15 28.36 -36.33 55.26
CA TYR A 15 27.19 -37.17 55.51
C TYR A 15 25.93 -36.32 55.66
N PHE A 16 24.79 -36.89 55.31
CA PHE A 16 23.50 -36.21 55.39
C PHE A 16 22.60 -36.88 56.44
N PRO A 17 22.09 -36.15 57.44
CA PRO A 17 21.16 -36.73 58.41
C PRO A 17 19.82 -37.02 57.73
N ALA A 18 19.29 -38.23 57.91
CA ALA A 18 17.96 -38.63 57.45
C ALA A 18 17.18 -39.20 58.63
N ASP A 19 16.03 -38.61 58.94
CA ASP A 19 15.15 -39.08 60.01
C ASP A 19 13.88 -39.70 59.42
N ILE A 20 13.55 -40.93 59.84
CA ILE A 20 12.34 -41.61 59.39
C ILE A 20 11.05 -40.95 59.90
N ALA A 21 11.14 -40.16 60.97
CA ALA A 21 10.02 -39.37 61.49
C ALA A 21 9.66 -38.18 60.58
N LYS A 22 10.56 -37.78 59.66
CA LYS A 22 10.36 -36.69 58.68
C LYS A 22 9.92 -35.37 59.31
N GLU A 23 10.44 -35.06 60.49
CA GLU A 23 10.15 -33.80 61.19
C GLU A 23 10.90 -32.64 60.51
N GLY A 24 10.20 -31.77 59.77
CA GLY A 24 10.81 -30.61 59.07
C GLY A 24 10.14 -30.23 57.74
N GLU A 25 10.90 -29.53 56.87
CA GLU A 25 10.49 -29.10 55.52
C GLU A 25 10.09 -30.29 54.61
N ASP A 26 9.22 -30.05 53.61
CA ASP A 26 8.69 -31.09 52.70
C ASP A 26 9.77 -31.81 51.87
N TYR A 27 10.93 -31.17 51.71
CA TYR A 27 12.10 -31.75 51.05
C TYR A 27 13.40 -31.09 51.54
N ALA A 28 14.52 -31.80 51.46
CA ALA A 28 15.85 -31.32 51.81
C ALA A 28 16.69 -31.02 50.54
N ARG A 29 17.21 -29.79 50.42
CA ARG A 29 18.09 -29.40 49.31
C ARG A 29 19.56 -29.61 49.64
N LEU A 30 20.21 -30.50 48.92
CA LEU A 30 21.62 -30.84 49.09
C LEU A 30 22.52 -30.25 47.99
N SER A 31 21.97 -29.53 47.00
CA SER A 31 22.73 -28.95 45.87
C SER A 31 23.93 -28.10 46.29
N ASN A 32 23.89 -27.48 47.47
CA ASN A 32 25.00 -26.66 47.98
C ASN A 32 26.17 -27.50 48.52
N PHE A 33 25.95 -28.79 48.78
CA PHE A 33 26.90 -29.68 49.46
C PHE A 33 27.23 -30.94 48.64
N PHE A 34 26.35 -31.34 47.73
CA PHE A 34 26.51 -32.50 46.87
C PHE A 34 26.13 -32.15 45.44
N LYS A 35 27.08 -32.31 44.52
CA LYS A 35 26.89 -32.20 43.07
C LYS A 35 27.51 -33.41 42.40
N THR A 36 26.88 -33.90 41.34
CA THR A 36 27.37 -35.04 40.54
C THR A 36 27.25 -34.68 39.07
N ARG A 37 28.05 -35.31 38.19
CA ARG A 37 27.97 -35.13 36.74
C ARG A 37 27.24 -36.29 36.06
N VAL A 38 26.78 -36.03 34.84
CA VAL A 38 26.27 -37.09 33.94
C VAL A 38 27.40 -38.10 33.70
N GLY A 39 27.16 -39.36 34.07
CA GLY A 39 28.14 -40.45 33.94
C GLY A 39 29.15 -40.57 35.09
N ASP A 40 29.00 -39.82 36.20
CA ASP A 40 29.77 -40.11 37.42
C ASP A 40 29.40 -41.52 37.93
N ASN A 41 30.40 -42.40 38.07
CA ASN A 41 30.22 -43.79 38.50
C ASN A 41 31.04 -44.09 39.76
N GLY A 42 30.47 -44.86 40.69
CA GLY A 42 31.12 -45.34 41.91
C GLY A 42 31.22 -44.29 43.02
N LYS A 43 30.54 -43.15 42.88
CA LYS A 43 30.53 -42.11 43.92
C LYS A 43 29.63 -42.54 45.07
N ILE A 44 30.15 -42.47 46.30
CA ILE A 44 29.41 -42.85 47.51
C ILE A 44 28.79 -41.61 48.15
N LEU A 45 27.49 -41.66 48.40
CA LEU A 45 26.73 -40.68 49.15
C LEU A 45 26.31 -41.31 50.49
N THR A 46 26.87 -40.84 51.60
CA THR A 46 26.61 -41.41 52.93
C THR A 46 25.49 -40.66 53.64
N LEU A 47 24.48 -41.38 54.12
CA LEU A 47 23.43 -40.84 55.01
C LEU A 47 23.61 -41.39 56.42
N LYS A 48 23.29 -40.59 57.43
CA LYS A 48 23.19 -41.04 58.81
C LYS A 48 21.73 -41.08 59.23
N TRP A 49 21.25 -42.25 59.62
CA TRP A 49 19.84 -42.49 59.89
C TRP A 49 19.47 -42.28 61.36
N TYR A 50 18.34 -41.62 61.56
CA TYR A 50 17.73 -41.35 62.85
C TYR A 50 16.27 -41.80 62.86
N ASP A 51 15.77 -42.10 64.06
CA ASP A 51 14.36 -42.25 64.36
C ASP A 51 14.02 -41.33 65.53
N GLN A 52 13.22 -40.29 65.25
CA GLN A 52 12.84 -39.26 66.22
C GLN A 52 14.08 -38.64 66.92
N GLY A 53 15.08 -38.29 66.12
CA GLY A 53 16.34 -37.69 66.56
C GLY A 53 17.32 -38.66 67.23
N ARG A 54 16.99 -39.95 67.38
CA ARG A 54 17.90 -40.96 67.94
C ARG A 54 18.57 -41.76 66.83
N VAL A 55 19.88 -41.96 66.94
CA VAL A 55 20.65 -42.72 65.93
C VAL A 55 20.07 -44.12 65.79
N MET A 56 19.72 -44.49 64.56
CA MET A 56 19.14 -45.80 64.24
C MET A 56 20.25 -46.83 64.01
N ASN A 57 20.02 -48.09 64.42
CA ASN A 57 20.86 -49.19 63.96
C ASN A 57 20.46 -49.58 62.53
N VAL A 58 21.40 -49.42 61.59
CA VAL A 58 21.16 -49.65 60.16
C VAL A 58 21.64 -51.04 59.69
N HIS A 59 22.28 -51.83 60.56
CA HIS A 59 22.70 -53.19 60.21
C HIS A 59 21.50 -54.07 59.87
N GLY A 60 21.60 -54.78 58.74
CA GLY A 60 20.52 -55.63 58.22
C GLY A 60 19.50 -54.93 57.32
N PHE A 61 19.65 -53.63 57.07
CA PHE A 61 18.88 -52.90 56.07
C PHE A 61 19.63 -52.81 54.74
N ILE A 62 18.87 -52.76 53.65
CA ILE A 62 19.36 -52.55 52.28
C ILE A 62 19.03 -51.11 51.86
N PRO A 63 20.02 -50.28 51.49
CA PRO A 63 19.75 -48.94 51.00
C PRO A 63 19.14 -48.95 49.59
N PHE A 64 18.23 -48.01 49.33
CA PHE A 64 17.73 -47.76 47.97
C PHE A 64 17.50 -46.27 47.71
N ILE A 65 17.53 -45.88 46.43
CA ILE A 65 17.23 -44.54 45.93
C ILE A 65 16.07 -44.66 44.95
N GLN A 66 15.10 -43.75 45.01
CA GLN A 66 14.05 -43.63 44.00
C GLN A 66 13.75 -42.16 43.71
N GLY A 67 13.74 -41.76 42.44
CA GLY A 67 13.46 -40.38 42.07
C GLY A 67 13.48 -40.13 40.58
N MET A 68 13.31 -38.87 40.19
CA MET A 68 13.38 -38.42 38.80
C MET A 68 14.58 -37.52 38.60
N VAL A 69 15.24 -37.65 37.46
CA VAL A 69 16.38 -36.84 37.03
C VAL A 69 16.00 -36.07 35.78
N GLY A 70 16.13 -34.75 35.78
CA GLY A 70 15.90 -33.96 34.57
C GLY A 70 15.63 -32.49 34.84
N LYS A 71 15.10 -31.81 33.82
CA LYS A 71 14.67 -30.42 33.95
C LYS A 71 13.52 -30.34 34.94
N HIS A 72 13.42 -29.21 35.61
CA HIS A 72 12.36 -28.91 36.56
C HIS A 72 11.94 -27.46 36.41
N TYR A 73 10.78 -27.14 36.96
CA TYR A 73 10.44 -25.77 37.34
C TYR A 73 10.09 -25.74 38.82
N GLU A 74 10.36 -24.62 39.48
CA GLU A 74 9.92 -24.37 40.84
C GLU A 74 8.65 -23.53 40.77
N GLU A 75 7.56 -24.03 41.35
CA GLU A 75 6.30 -23.29 41.38
C GLU A 75 6.49 -22.03 42.24
N PRO A 76 6.23 -20.82 41.70
CA PRO A 76 6.65 -19.56 42.33
C PRO A 76 6.05 -19.32 43.72
N ASP A 77 4.84 -19.80 43.95
CA ASP A 77 4.07 -19.51 45.17
C ASP A 77 4.30 -20.56 46.27
N THR A 78 4.49 -21.82 45.88
CA THR A 78 4.64 -22.95 46.82
C THR A 78 6.09 -23.35 47.03
N LYS A 79 7.00 -22.88 46.17
CA LYS A 79 8.38 -23.36 46.03
C LYS A 79 8.46 -24.88 45.82
N GLU A 80 7.39 -25.49 45.32
CA GLU A 80 7.39 -26.90 44.99
C GLU A 80 8.20 -27.12 43.71
N ILE A 81 9.10 -28.10 43.76
CA ILE A 81 9.84 -28.52 42.57
C ILE A 81 8.98 -29.47 41.75
N VAL A 82 8.57 -29.07 40.55
CA VAL A 82 7.85 -29.94 39.63
C VAL A 82 8.79 -30.39 38.52
N MET A 83 8.93 -31.71 38.38
CA MET A 83 9.78 -32.32 37.35
C MET A 83 9.12 -32.17 35.99
N ALA A 84 9.92 -31.83 34.96
CA ALA A 84 9.43 -31.70 33.60
C ALA A 84 8.94 -33.07 33.06
N PRO A 85 8.02 -33.09 32.08
CA PRO A 85 7.47 -34.35 31.54
C PRO A 85 8.52 -35.30 30.94
N ASP A 86 9.68 -34.78 30.54
CA ASP A 86 10.82 -35.53 30.01
C ASP A 86 11.84 -35.94 31.09
N ALA A 87 11.53 -35.72 32.38
CA ALA A 87 12.35 -36.21 33.47
C ALA A 87 12.34 -37.74 33.53
N LEU A 88 13.52 -38.32 33.76
CA LEU A 88 13.73 -39.76 33.72
C LEU A 88 13.66 -40.34 35.14
N TYR A 89 12.75 -41.29 35.36
CA TYR A 89 12.67 -42.01 36.63
C TYR A 89 13.87 -42.95 36.82
N ARG A 90 14.42 -42.99 38.03
CA ARG A 90 15.63 -43.72 38.38
C ARG A 90 15.46 -44.38 39.74
N GLU A 91 15.98 -45.60 39.81
CA GLU A 91 16.04 -46.39 41.02
C GLU A 91 17.40 -47.07 41.14
N TRP A 92 17.86 -47.23 42.39
CA TRP A 92 19.05 -47.99 42.72
C TRP A 92 18.86 -48.71 44.05
N GLN A 93 19.47 -49.88 44.20
CA GLN A 93 19.45 -50.66 45.43
C GLN A 93 20.82 -51.26 45.72
N GLY A 94 21.28 -51.14 46.97
CA GLY A 94 22.53 -51.73 47.44
C GLY A 94 22.33 -53.11 48.10
N SER A 95 23.15 -53.38 49.11
CA SER A 95 23.12 -54.59 49.93
C SER A 95 23.23 -54.26 51.41
N THR A 96 23.10 -55.26 52.28
CA THR A 96 23.29 -55.09 53.74
C THR A 96 24.72 -54.68 54.12
N ASP A 97 25.70 -54.89 53.24
CA ASP A 97 27.11 -54.58 53.48
C ASP A 97 27.40 -53.07 53.40
N ASN A 98 26.43 -52.27 52.97
CA ASN A 98 26.54 -50.82 52.89
C ASN A 98 26.31 -50.09 54.23
N GLY A 99 25.93 -50.83 55.28
CA GLY A 99 25.67 -50.29 56.62
C GLY A 99 26.90 -50.32 57.52
N HIS A 100 27.12 -49.24 58.27
CA HIS A 100 28.22 -49.09 59.22
C HIS A 100 27.73 -48.72 60.63
N ASP A 101 28.59 -48.97 61.62
CA ASP A 101 28.32 -48.60 63.01
C ASP A 101 28.02 -47.11 63.17
N GLY A 102 27.16 -46.79 64.14
CA GLY A 102 26.75 -45.41 64.40
C GLY A 102 25.70 -44.86 63.42
N GLY A 103 25.01 -45.75 62.70
CA GLY A 103 23.81 -45.43 61.90
C GLY A 103 24.09 -44.90 60.51
N PHE A 104 25.29 -45.14 59.96
CA PHE A 104 25.67 -44.65 58.63
C PHE A 104 25.35 -45.69 57.56
N MET A 105 24.78 -45.23 56.44
CA MET A 105 24.45 -46.05 55.29
C MET A 105 24.99 -45.40 54.01
N ASP A 106 25.69 -46.19 53.20
CA ASP A 106 26.29 -45.75 51.95
C ASP A 106 25.38 -46.03 50.73
N TYR A 107 25.17 -45.00 49.92
CA TYR A 107 24.41 -45.06 48.67
C TYR A 107 25.36 -44.85 47.49
N ILE A 108 25.46 -45.85 46.61
CA ILE A 108 26.42 -45.84 45.51
C ILE A 108 25.73 -45.30 44.25
N LEU A 109 26.35 -44.31 43.63
CA LEU A 109 25.88 -43.74 42.37
C LEU A 109 26.53 -44.47 41.22
N GLU A 110 25.76 -45.31 40.54
CA GLU A 110 26.23 -46.06 39.36
C GLU A 110 26.19 -45.19 38.09
N ASP A 111 26.96 -45.60 37.08
CA ASP A 111 27.16 -44.91 35.78
C ASP A 111 25.85 -44.41 35.12
N GLN A 112 24.74 -45.13 35.31
CA GLN A 112 23.44 -44.82 34.72
C GLN A 112 22.42 -44.18 35.68
N MET A 113 22.80 -43.92 36.93
CA MET A 113 21.89 -43.36 37.93
C MET A 113 21.50 -41.91 37.57
N PHE A 114 22.41 -41.15 36.93
CA PHE A 114 22.16 -39.77 36.49
C PHE A 114 22.50 -39.59 35.00
N PRO A 115 21.58 -39.99 34.10
CA PRO A 115 21.83 -40.09 32.65
C PRO A 115 21.78 -38.75 31.91
N GLN A 116 21.22 -37.70 32.54
CA GLN A 116 20.96 -36.41 31.92
C GLN A 116 21.14 -35.28 32.94
N GLU A 117 21.48 -34.09 32.44
CA GLU A 117 21.65 -32.90 33.28
C GLU A 117 20.32 -32.36 33.81
N GLY A 118 20.35 -31.73 34.99
CA GLY A 118 19.17 -31.16 35.64
C GLY A 118 19.24 -31.29 37.15
N ILE A 119 18.11 -31.59 37.79
CA ILE A 119 18.05 -31.96 39.21
C ILE A 119 17.62 -33.40 39.37
N PHE A 120 18.06 -34.03 40.44
CA PHE A 120 17.39 -35.21 41.00
C PHE A 120 16.37 -34.73 42.03
N LYS A 121 15.10 -35.14 41.92
CA LYS A 121 14.08 -35.07 43.00
C LYS A 121 13.62 -36.48 43.30
N GLY A 122 13.86 -36.96 44.51
CA GLY A 122 13.51 -38.31 44.91
C GLY A 122 13.63 -38.49 46.41
N HIS A 123 13.62 -39.72 46.90
CA HIS A 123 13.88 -40.01 48.31
C HIS A 123 14.88 -41.16 48.42
N PHE A 124 15.54 -41.19 49.57
CA PHE A 124 16.45 -42.25 49.96
C PHE A 124 15.76 -43.11 51.00
N GLY A 125 16.01 -44.41 50.97
CA GLY A 125 15.34 -45.32 51.87
C GLY A 125 16.18 -46.50 52.29
N LEU A 126 15.62 -47.23 53.26
CA LEU A 126 16.12 -48.47 53.83
C LEU A 126 15.03 -49.52 53.72
N LYS A 127 15.40 -50.71 53.28
CA LYS A 127 14.49 -51.87 53.21
C LYS A 127 15.01 -52.99 54.10
N ASP A 128 14.19 -53.51 55.00
CA ASP A 128 14.58 -54.67 55.80
C ASP A 128 14.39 -55.98 55.04
N THR A 129 14.90 -57.09 55.59
CA THR A 129 14.80 -58.44 55.01
C THR A 129 13.38 -59.01 54.98
N ASN A 130 12.43 -58.38 55.70
CA ASN A 130 11.01 -58.74 55.69
C ASN A 130 10.20 -57.93 54.67
N GLY A 131 10.83 -56.97 53.98
CA GLY A 131 10.20 -56.13 52.96
C GLY A 131 9.64 -54.81 53.47
N ASN A 132 9.83 -54.45 54.74
CA ASN A 132 9.42 -53.14 55.26
C ASN A 132 10.33 -52.04 54.70
N VAL A 133 9.75 -50.89 54.37
CA VAL A 133 10.42 -49.76 53.73
C VAL A 133 10.35 -48.53 54.62
N LEU A 134 11.51 -47.93 54.90
CA LEU A 134 11.68 -46.66 55.58
C LEU A 134 12.25 -45.65 54.58
N THR A 135 11.74 -44.41 54.57
CA THR A 135 12.17 -43.37 53.62
C THR A 135 12.47 -42.06 54.31
N SER A 136 13.37 -41.27 53.73
CA SER A 136 13.62 -39.88 54.10
C SER A 136 12.49 -38.96 53.61
N VAL A 137 12.59 -37.66 53.92
CA VAL A 137 11.94 -36.62 53.12
C VAL A 137 12.46 -36.67 51.67
N ASN A 138 11.79 -35.97 50.75
CA ASN A 138 12.34 -35.86 49.40
C ASN A 138 13.69 -35.12 49.46
N ILE A 139 14.70 -35.62 48.77
CA ILE A 139 16.04 -35.05 48.66
C ILE A 139 16.23 -34.52 47.23
N VAL A 140 16.79 -33.31 47.14
CA VAL A 140 17.02 -32.62 45.86
C VAL A 140 18.48 -32.19 45.72
N PHE A 141 19.13 -32.52 44.60
CA PHE A 141 20.47 -32.04 44.25
C PHE A 141 20.70 -31.88 42.73
N GLU A 142 21.72 -31.11 42.35
CA GLU A 142 22.07 -30.82 40.95
C GLU A 142 22.89 -31.96 40.31
N VAL A 143 22.48 -32.35 39.09
CA VAL A 143 23.24 -33.19 38.15
C VAL A 143 23.76 -32.31 37.02
N LEU A 144 25.08 -32.17 36.93
CA LEU A 144 25.75 -31.29 35.98
C LEU A 144 26.05 -32.03 34.66
N GLY A 145 25.89 -31.36 33.52
CA GLY A 145 26.35 -31.87 32.23
C GLY A 145 27.88 -31.98 32.13
N ASN A 146 28.37 -32.59 31.04
CA ASN A 146 29.81 -32.82 30.78
C ASN A 146 30.62 -31.55 30.41
N ASP A 147 30.04 -30.37 30.59
CA ASP A 147 30.59 -29.11 30.10
C ASP A 147 31.44 -28.42 31.19
N LEU A 148 32.73 -28.18 30.90
CA LEU A 148 33.67 -27.54 31.82
C LEU A 148 33.43 -26.02 31.84
N ARG A 149 32.50 -25.55 32.68
CA ARG A 149 32.26 -24.10 32.85
C ARG A 149 33.10 -23.52 33.97
N VAL A 150 34.16 -22.80 33.60
CA VAL A 150 34.89 -21.88 34.49
C VAL A 150 34.15 -20.55 34.47
N GLY A 151 33.69 -20.09 35.64
CA GLY A 151 33.13 -18.73 35.83
C GLY A 151 31.91 -18.72 36.75
N GLU A 152 32.12 -18.38 38.02
CA GLU A 152 31.05 -17.97 38.93
C GLU A 152 30.54 -16.56 38.59
N THR A 153 29.26 -16.30 38.91
CA THR A 153 28.59 -14.99 39.03
C THR A 153 27.92 -14.30 37.82
N SER A 154 27.31 -15.05 36.88
CA SER A 154 26.34 -14.44 35.94
C SER A 154 25.22 -15.38 35.48
N LYS A 155 24.68 -16.21 36.39
CA LYS A 155 23.70 -17.27 36.05
C LYS A 155 22.21 -16.89 36.00
N TYR A 156 21.83 -15.61 36.14
CA TYR A 156 20.41 -15.20 36.06
C TYR A 156 20.01 -14.40 34.80
N TYR A 157 20.96 -13.99 33.95
CA TYR A 157 20.65 -13.14 32.79
C TYR A 157 20.78 -13.80 31.41
N SER A 158 21.51 -14.92 31.23
CA SER A 158 21.61 -15.58 29.91
C SER A 158 20.57 -16.68 29.68
N ALA A 159 20.16 -17.44 30.69
CA ALA A 159 19.24 -18.57 30.50
C ALA A 159 17.82 -18.10 30.11
N GLU A 160 17.35 -16.98 30.66
CA GLU A 160 16.07 -16.38 30.27
C GLU A 160 16.14 -15.83 28.84
N LEU A 161 17.27 -15.23 28.44
CA LEU A 161 17.51 -14.74 27.08
C LEU A 161 17.67 -15.88 26.06
N ASP A 162 18.37 -16.97 26.40
CA ASP A 162 18.51 -18.16 25.54
C ASP A 162 17.18 -18.91 25.40
N ARG A 163 16.35 -18.92 26.47
CA ARG A 163 14.98 -19.43 26.44
C ARG A 163 14.08 -18.55 25.60
N LEU A 164 14.15 -17.23 25.77
CA LEU A 164 13.44 -16.27 24.92
C LEU A 164 13.88 -16.40 23.46
N VAL A 165 15.18 -16.53 23.18
CA VAL A 165 15.72 -16.74 21.82
C VAL A 165 15.17 -18.01 21.23
N ARG A 166 15.15 -19.14 21.95
CA ARG A 166 14.52 -20.38 21.45
C ARG A 166 13.01 -20.30 21.32
N GLU A 167 12.33 -19.63 22.24
CA GLU A 167 10.89 -19.43 22.16
C GLU A 167 10.55 -18.53 20.97
N TYR A 168 11.37 -17.51 20.70
CA TYR A 168 11.30 -16.68 19.51
C TYR A 168 11.64 -17.48 18.25
N GLU A 169 12.69 -18.29 18.22
CA GLU A 169 13.04 -19.14 17.07
C GLU A 169 11.89 -20.11 16.75
N VAL A 170 11.35 -20.83 17.74
CA VAL A 170 10.23 -21.76 17.54
C VAL A 170 8.96 -21.04 17.13
N LYS A 171 8.63 -19.89 17.74
CA LYS A 171 7.46 -19.09 17.33
C LYS A 171 7.66 -18.49 15.95
N THR A 172 8.86 -18.02 15.61
CA THR A 172 9.19 -17.48 14.29
C THR A 172 9.13 -18.58 13.24
N ASP A 173 9.68 -19.77 13.50
CA ASP A 173 9.62 -20.91 12.60
C ASP A 173 8.17 -21.38 12.40
N GLN A 174 7.36 -21.42 13.47
CA GLN A 174 5.93 -21.71 13.38
C GLN A 174 5.18 -20.62 12.60
N MET A 175 5.47 -19.34 12.83
CA MET A 175 4.86 -18.23 12.09
C MET A 175 5.27 -18.22 10.61
N VAL A 176 6.51 -18.60 10.31
CA VAL A 176 7.00 -18.77 8.94
C VAL A 176 6.31 -19.97 8.30
N ALA A 177 6.20 -21.11 8.97
CA ALA A 177 5.50 -22.29 8.47
C ALA A 177 4.00 -22.00 8.22
N ASP A 178 3.32 -21.37 9.17
CA ASP A 178 1.91 -20.97 9.06
C ASP A 178 1.72 -19.90 7.96
N GLY A 179 2.68 -18.96 7.85
CA GLY A 179 2.71 -17.95 6.80
C GLY A 179 2.90 -18.55 5.42
N THR A 180 3.87 -19.45 5.26
CA THR A 180 4.12 -20.21 4.03
C THR A 180 2.91 -21.07 3.68
N GLN A 181 2.28 -21.76 4.64
CA GLN A 181 1.07 -22.54 4.40
C GLN A 181 -0.10 -21.66 3.93
N LYS A 182 -0.29 -20.49 4.54
CA LYS A 182 -1.32 -19.52 4.12
C LYS A 182 -1.02 -18.95 2.73
N VAL A 183 0.24 -18.65 2.42
CA VAL A 183 0.68 -18.21 1.09
C VAL A 183 0.44 -19.31 0.06
N ASP A 184 0.79 -20.56 0.37
CA ASP A 184 0.57 -21.70 -0.53
C ASP A 184 -0.93 -21.96 -0.76
N GLN A 185 -1.74 -21.86 0.29
CA GLN A 185 -3.20 -21.93 0.18
C GLN A 185 -3.75 -20.78 -0.68
N PHE A 186 -3.28 -19.55 -0.47
CA PHE A 186 -3.68 -18.39 -1.24
C PHE A 186 -3.25 -18.52 -2.71
N VAL A 187 -2.03 -19.00 -2.98
CA VAL A 187 -1.52 -19.26 -4.33
C VAL A 187 -2.33 -20.37 -5.00
N ALA A 188 -2.66 -21.44 -4.29
CA ALA A 188 -3.50 -22.53 -4.81
C ALA A 188 -4.93 -22.04 -5.12
N GLN A 189 -5.54 -21.27 -4.21
CA GLN A 189 -6.86 -20.69 -4.42
C GLN A 189 -6.86 -19.69 -5.57
N THR A 190 -5.84 -18.84 -5.67
CA THR A 190 -5.67 -17.88 -6.77
C THR A 190 -5.48 -18.59 -8.10
N LYS A 191 -4.63 -19.64 -8.15
CA LYS A 191 -4.47 -20.49 -9.34
C LYS A 191 -5.80 -21.12 -9.75
N ASN A 192 -6.58 -21.64 -8.80
CA ASN A 192 -7.90 -22.21 -9.08
C ASN A 192 -8.87 -21.15 -9.62
N ASN A 193 -8.95 -19.97 -8.99
CA ASN A 193 -9.80 -18.88 -9.45
C ASN A 193 -9.41 -18.41 -10.87
N ILE A 194 -8.10 -18.29 -11.15
CA ILE A 194 -7.59 -17.95 -12.48
C ILE A 194 -7.95 -19.05 -13.49
N ASN A 195 -7.75 -20.32 -13.15
CA ASN A 195 -8.10 -21.43 -14.03
C ASN A 195 -9.60 -21.50 -14.32
N THR A 196 -10.45 -21.29 -13.31
CA THR A 196 -11.91 -21.19 -13.49
C THR A 196 -12.27 -20.02 -14.39
N SER A 197 -11.69 -18.84 -14.15
CA SER A 197 -11.94 -17.66 -15.00
C SER A 197 -11.48 -17.89 -16.45
N LEU A 198 -10.31 -18.50 -16.65
CA LEU A 198 -9.79 -18.85 -17.98
C LEU A 198 -10.69 -19.87 -18.67
N GLN A 199 -11.22 -20.86 -17.94
CA GLN A 199 -12.16 -21.83 -18.48
C GLN A 199 -13.46 -21.15 -18.92
N THR A 200 -14.05 -20.29 -18.08
CA THR A 200 -15.23 -19.51 -18.47
C THR A 200 -14.97 -18.63 -19.69
N SER A 201 -13.79 -17.99 -19.77
CA SER A 201 -13.42 -17.22 -20.97
C SER A 201 -13.29 -18.09 -22.21
N ARG A 202 -12.73 -19.30 -22.11
CA ARG A 202 -12.66 -20.26 -23.22
C ARG A 202 -14.04 -20.70 -23.68
N ASP A 203 -14.91 -21.07 -22.74
CA ASP A 203 -16.28 -21.50 -23.03
C ASP A 203 -17.07 -20.38 -23.75
N ASN A 204 -16.89 -19.12 -23.32
CA ASN A 204 -17.48 -17.95 -23.98
C ASN A 204 -16.92 -17.73 -25.39
N ILE A 205 -15.62 -17.94 -25.61
CA ILE A 205 -14.99 -17.85 -26.94
C ILE A 205 -15.52 -18.96 -27.85
N ASP A 206 -15.69 -20.18 -27.34
CA ASP A 206 -16.23 -21.30 -28.09
C ASP A 206 -17.70 -21.08 -28.48
N ALA A 207 -18.49 -20.50 -27.58
CA ALA A 207 -19.86 -20.07 -27.86
C ALA A 207 -19.89 -18.99 -28.97
N LEU A 208 -19.05 -17.96 -28.86
CA LEU A 208 -18.92 -16.91 -29.87
C LEU A 208 -18.46 -17.48 -31.23
N ASN A 209 -17.52 -18.42 -31.24
CA ASN A 209 -17.10 -19.13 -32.45
C ASN A 209 -18.24 -19.99 -33.04
N GLY A 210 -19.15 -20.50 -32.20
CA GLY A 210 -20.40 -21.12 -32.62
C GLY A 210 -21.30 -20.15 -33.37
N GLU A 211 -21.52 -18.96 -32.80
CA GLU A 211 -22.33 -17.89 -33.42
C GLU A 211 -21.72 -17.40 -34.75
N ILE A 212 -20.41 -17.20 -34.81
CA ILE A 212 -19.71 -16.80 -36.04
C ILE A 212 -19.88 -17.86 -37.14
N ARG A 213 -19.82 -19.15 -36.81
CA ARG A 213 -20.06 -20.23 -37.77
C ARG A 213 -21.50 -20.22 -38.28
N ALA A 214 -22.47 -19.97 -37.41
CA ALA A 214 -23.88 -19.83 -37.81
C ALA A 214 -24.08 -18.64 -38.77
N ASN A 215 -23.52 -17.48 -38.45
CA ASN A 215 -23.60 -16.29 -39.31
C ASN A 215 -22.93 -16.52 -40.68
N ARG A 216 -21.78 -17.21 -40.73
CA ARG A 216 -21.14 -17.58 -42.01
C ARG A 216 -22.01 -18.54 -42.84
N ALA A 217 -22.68 -19.50 -42.21
CA ALA A 217 -23.61 -20.39 -42.90
C ALA A 217 -24.81 -19.62 -43.46
N GLU A 218 -25.32 -18.64 -42.73
CA GLU A 218 -26.39 -17.75 -43.20
C GLU A 218 -25.95 -16.88 -44.38
N GLN A 219 -24.74 -16.31 -44.33
CA GLN A 219 -24.16 -15.58 -45.47
C GLN A 219 -24.02 -16.48 -46.70
N ALA A 220 -23.59 -17.73 -46.55
CA ALA A 220 -23.51 -18.68 -47.65
C ALA A 220 -24.89 -18.98 -48.27
N ASN A 221 -25.95 -19.10 -47.45
CA ASN A 221 -27.33 -19.23 -47.92
C ASN A 221 -27.78 -17.98 -48.70
N ILE A 222 -27.47 -16.78 -48.21
CA ILE A 222 -27.78 -15.52 -48.92
C ILE A 222 -27.05 -15.47 -50.26
N SER A 223 -25.78 -15.86 -50.31
CA SER A 223 -25.02 -15.95 -51.57
C SER A 223 -25.63 -16.96 -52.54
N GLN A 224 -26.09 -18.13 -52.06
CA GLN A 224 -26.82 -19.09 -52.89
C GLN A 224 -28.15 -18.54 -53.40
N HIS A 225 -28.92 -17.83 -52.57
CA HIS A 225 -30.14 -17.17 -53.00
C HIS A 225 -29.87 -16.10 -54.07
N LEU A 226 -28.83 -15.28 -53.90
CA LEU A 226 -28.45 -14.27 -54.87
C LEU A 226 -28.03 -14.89 -56.21
N ALA A 227 -27.25 -15.98 -56.17
CA ALA A 227 -26.89 -16.75 -57.36
C ALA A 227 -28.13 -17.37 -58.03
N GLY A 228 -29.08 -17.87 -57.24
CA GLY A 228 -30.38 -18.36 -57.74
C GLY A 228 -31.21 -17.26 -58.41
N THR A 229 -31.25 -16.06 -57.83
CA THR A 229 -31.92 -14.90 -58.45
C THR A 229 -31.24 -14.48 -59.75
N GLN A 230 -29.91 -14.47 -59.81
CA GLN A 230 -29.16 -14.21 -61.04
C GLN A 230 -29.43 -15.27 -62.11
N GLN A 231 -29.50 -16.55 -61.73
CA GLN A 231 -29.92 -17.62 -62.64
C GLN A 231 -31.36 -17.45 -63.12
N GLN A 232 -32.28 -16.99 -62.27
CA GLN A 232 -33.66 -16.70 -62.68
C GLN A 232 -33.70 -15.55 -63.69
N ILE A 233 -32.91 -14.49 -63.50
CA ILE A 233 -32.78 -13.39 -64.47
C ILE A 233 -32.30 -13.93 -65.83
N ALA A 234 -31.32 -14.83 -65.83
CA ALA A 234 -30.79 -15.45 -67.04
C ALA A 234 -31.73 -16.48 -67.69
N ASN A 235 -32.41 -17.32 -66.90
CA ASN A 235 -33.28 -18.39 -67.41
C ASN A 235 -34.64 -17.90 -67.91
N TYR A 236 -35.14 -16.78 -67.38
CA TYR A 236 -36.44 -16.22 -67.74
C TYR A 236 -36.33 -14.99 -68.67
N ASP A 237 -35.14 -14.73 -69.25
CA ASP A 237 -34.88 -13.57 -70.14
C ASP A 237 -35.40 -12.25 -69.57
N ILE A 238 -35.17 -12.01 -68.28
CA ILE A 238 -35.64 -10.79 -67.61
C ILE A 238 -34.74 -9.63 -68.02
N VAL A 239 -35.23 -8.76 -68.91
CA VAL A 239 -34.51 -7.56 -69.36
C VAL A 239 -34.19 -6.66 -68.17
N THR A 240 -32.91 -6.52 -67.85
CA THR A 240 -32.43 -5.60 -66.80
C THR A 240 -32.49 -4.14 -67.26
N ARG A 241 -32.50 -3.18 -66.33
CA ARG A 241 -32.48 -1.75 -66.71
C ARG A 241 -31.31 -1.37 -67.62
N PRO A 242 -30.07 -1.86 -67.39
CA PRO A 242 -28.96 -1.64 -68.32
C PRO A 242 -29.20 -2.25 -69.70
N GLU A 243 -29.69 -3.50 -69.78
CA GLU A 243 -29.98 -4.14 -71.08
C GLU A 243 -31.10 -3.43 -71.84
N PHE A 244 -32.13 -2.95 -71.14
CA PHE A 244 -33.18 -2.12 -71.74
C PHE A 244 -32.61 -0.81 -72.30
N GLN A 245 -31.72 -0.16 -71.54
CA GLN A 245 -31.06 1.07 -71.98
C GLN A 245 -30.15 0.79 -73.19
N THR A 246 -29.33 -0.26 -73.16
CA THR A 246 -28.51 -0.69 -74.29
C THR A 246 -29.36 -1.05 -75.51
N GLY A 247 -30.50 -1.71 -75.31
CA GLY A 247 -31.46 -1.99 -76.38
C GLY A 247 -32.05 -0.72 -77.00
N MET A 248 -32.39 0.27 -76.16
CA MET A 248 -32.85 1.59 -76.59
C MET A 248 -31.77 2.37 -77.35
N ASP A 249 -30.54 2.34 -76.87
CA ASP A 249 -29.39 2.99 -77.49
C ASP A 249 -29.03 2.32 -78.81
N THR A 250 -29.09 0.98 -78.87
CA THR A 250 -28.90 0.19 -80.10
C THR A 250 -29.99 0.49 -81.11
N MET A 251 -31.24 0.59 -80.68
CA MET A 251 -32.37 0.97 -81.55
C MET A 251 -32.20 2.39 -82.08
N ASN A 252 -31.83 3.35 -81.24
CA ASN A 252 -31.53 4.73 -81.65
C ASN A 252 -30.35 4.77 -82.63
N SER A 253 -29.31 3.98 -82.39
CA SER A 253 -28.13 3.88 -83.25
C SER A 253 -28.46 3.23 -84.59
N ALA A 254 -29.26 2.16 -84.60
CA ALA A 254 -29.71 1.49 -85.82
C ALA A 254 -30.68 2.34 -86.64
N ILE A 255 -31.53 3.15 -85.98
CA ILE A 255 -32.37 4.14 -86.65
C ILE A 255 -31.49 5.21 -87.28
N ASN A 256 -30.53 5.75 -86.52
CA ASN A 256 -29.58 6.75 -87.03
C ASN A 256 -28.70 6.17 -88.16
N GLU A 257 -28.34 4.89 -88.09
CA GLU A 257 -27.56 4.18 -89.10
C GLU A 257 -28.40 3.89 -90.35
N ARG A 258 -29.67 3.49 -90.24
CA ARG A 258 -30.57 3.38 -91.40
C ARG A 258 -30.81 4.73 -92.05
N LEU A 259 -30.99 5.78 -91.26
CA LEU A 259 -31.10 7.14 -91.77
C LEU A 259 -29.79 7.58 -92.44
N SER A 260 -28.62 7.15 -91.95
CA SER A 260 -27.33 7.45 -92.58
C SER A 260 -27.04 6.59 -93.82
N GLN A 261 -27.58 5.37 -93.88
CA GLN A 261 -27.48 4.45 -95.02
C GLN A 261 -28.57 4.66 -96.08
N MET A 262 -29.56 5.53 -95.84
CA MET A 262 -30.41 5.99 -96.93
C MET A 262 -29.50 6.45 -98.05
N LYS A 263 -29.56 5.74 -99.19
CA LYS A 263 -28.85 6.14 -100.39
C LYS A 263 -29.46 7.44 -100.86
N THR A 264 -28.91 8.53 -100.34
CA THR A 264 -29.23 9.88 -100.74
C THR A 264 -28.77 10.11 -102.17
N ASN A 265 -27.72 9.40 -102.61
CA ASN A 265 -27.23 9.39 -103.98
C ASN A 265 -28.20 8.70 -104.94
N PRO A 266 -28.34 9.19 -106.17
CA PRO A 266 -29.30 8.64 -107.09
C PRO A 266 -28.77 7.55 -108.01
N ILE A 267 -29.70 6.71 -108.45
CA ILE A 267 -29.49 5.65 -109.43
C ILE A 267 -30.05 6.12 -110.78
N ALA A 268 -29.20 6.43 -111.76
CA ALA A 268 -29.66 6.88 -113.08
C ALA A 268 -30.23 5.72 -113.93
N VAL A 269 -31.32 5.95 -114.65
CA VAL A 269 -32.02 5.03 -115.56
C VAL A 269 -32.41 5.79 -116.82
N ALA A 270 -32.52 5.19 -118.00
CA ALA A 270 -32.64 6.00 -119.22
C ALA A 270 -33.95 6.81 -119.27
N ASN A 271 -35.08 6.22 -118.83
CA ASN A 271 -36.40 6.83 -118.75
C ASN A 271 -37.31 6.03 -117.80
N ALA A 272 -38.50 6.56 -117.49
CA ALA A 272 -39.44 5.93 -116.55
C ALA A 272 -39.94 4.54 -117.00
N GLY A 273 -39.99 4.28 -118.31
CA GLY A 273 -40.36 2.96 -118.86
C GLY A 273 -39.30 1.89 -118.62
N GLU A 274 -38.03 2.27 -118.62
CA GLU A 274 -36.93 1.34 -118.34
C GLU A 274 -36.76 1.08 -116.83
N LEU A 275 -37.03 2.09 -116.00
CA LEU A 275 -37.10 1.95 -114.53
C LEU A 275 -38.08 0.84 -114.13
N THR A 276 -39.28 0.87 -114.68
CA THR A 276 -40.35 -0.09 -114.37
C THR A 276 -40.09 -1.48 -114.96
N LYS A 277 -39.31 -1.59 -116.04
CA LYS A 277 -38.99 -2.89 -116.67
C LYS A 277 -37.87 -3.64 -115.95
N ASN A 278 -36.82 -2.93 -115.55
CA ASN A 278 -35.65 -3.53 -114.90
C ASN A 278 -35.89 -3.77 -113.41
N TYR A 279 -36.75 -2.97 -112.79
CA TYR A 279 -37.18 -3.12 -111.40
C TYR A 279 -38.71 -3.25 -111.31
N PRO A 280 -39.27 -4.35 -111.86
CA PRO A 280 -40.72 -4.53 -111.97
C PRO A 280 -41.43 -4.65 -110.63
N ASN A 281 -40.71 -5.05 -109.58
CA ASN A 281 -41.21 -5.18 -108.21
C ASN A 281 -40.69 -4.09 -107.27
N GLY A 282 -40.12 -3.01 -107.83
CA GLY A 282 -39.51 -1.93 -107.06
C GLY A 282 -38.08 -2.19 -106.61
N ALA A 283 -37.42 -1.13 -106.14
CA ALA A 283 -36.10 -1.17 -105.51
C ALA A 283 -35.91 0.04 -104.59
N ASP A 284 -35.17 -0.13 -103.48
CA ASP A 284 -34.94 0.92 -102.49
C ASP A 284 -33.93 1.97 -103.00
N GLY A 285 -34.31 3.25 -102.97
CA GLY A 285 -33.41 4.37 -103.29
C GLY A 285 -34.07 5.53 -104.03
N ILE A 286 -33.25 6.54 -104.32
CA ILE A 286 -33.57 7.66 -105.20
C ILE A 286 -33.11 7.29 -106.63
N PHE A 287 -33.98 7.30 -107.63
CA PHE A 287 -33.67 6.92 -109.02
C PHE A 287 -33.83 8.10 -109.96
N ILE A 288 -32.94 8.34 -110.92
CA ILE A 288 -33.00 9.51 -111.79
C ILE A 288 -33.18 9.07 -113.22
N THR A 289 -34.25 9.48 -113.86
CA THR A 289 -34.40 9.29 -115.28
C THR A 289 -33.47 10.25 -115.99
N ALA A 290 -32.57 9.71 -116.81
CA ALA A 290 -31.52 10.46 -117.48
C ALA A 290 -32.07 11.36 -118.59
N ASP A 291 -33.18 10.97 -119.22
CA ASP A 291 -33.86 11.72 -120.30
C ASP A 291 -34.52 13.02 -119.82
N THR A 292 -35.19 12.98 -118.67
CA THR A 292 -35.87 14.14 -118.08
C THR A 292 -35.07 14.76 -116.94
N GLY A 293 -34.04 14.07 -116.45
CA GLY A 293 -33.27 14.42 -115.28
C GLY A 293 -34.00 14.17 -113.96
N HIS A 294 -35.23 13.63 -113.97
CA HIS A 294 -36.16 13.53 -112.84
C HIS A 294 -35.87 12.40 -111.86
N LYS A 295 -36.12 12.64 -110.58
CA LYS A 295 -36.03 11.69 -109.48
C LYS A 295 -37.27 10.82 -109.38
N TRP A 296 -37.12 9.58 -108.95
CA TRP A 296 -38.15 8.58 -108.79
C TRP A 296 -37.86 7.72 -107.56
N ILE A 297 -38.88 7.32 -106.80
CA ILE A 297 -38.77 6.46 -105.61
C ILE A 297 -39.87 5.40 -105.60
N TYR A 298 -39.62 4.22 -105.03
CA TYR A 298 -40.61 3.15 -104.92
C TYR A 298 -41.25 3.14 -103.52
N LEU A 299 -42.55 3.38 -103.44
CA LEU A 299 -43.29 3.45 -102.17
C LEU A 299 -44.68 2.82 -102.32
N TYR A 300 -45.13 2.08 -101.31
CA TYR A 300 -46.44 1.39 -101.27
C TYR A 300 -46.71 0.48 -102.49
N GLY A 301 -45.67 -0.19 -102.99
CA GLY A 301 -45.79 -1.10 -104.13
C GLY A 301 -45.85 -0.42 -105.51
N ALA A 302 -45.50 0.87 -105.62
CA ALA A 302 -45.48 1.58 -106.90
C ALA A 302 -44.35 2.62 -107.00
N TRP A 303 -43.86 2.86 -108.23
CA TRP A 303 -42.88 3.90 -108.56
C TRP A 303 -43.54 5.30 -108.59
N LYS A 304 -42.85 6.31 -108.07
CA LYS A 304 -43.31 7.72 -107.93
C LYS A 304 -42.28 8.70 -108.47
N ASP A 305 -42.65 9.59 -109.41
CA ASP A 305 -41.79 10.71 -109.88
C ASP A 305 -41.71 11.80 -108.80
N CYS A 306 -40.53 12.41 -108.67
CA CYS A 306 -40.10 13.32 -107.63
C CYS A 306 -39.16 14.47 -108.14
N GLY A 307 -38.97 14.69 -109.46
CA GLY A 307 -38.25 15.88 -110.04
C GLY A 307 -36.71 15.88 -109.99
N ALA A 308 -35.95 16.79 -110.64
CA ALA A 308 -34.54 16.54 -111.08
C ALA A 308 -33.35 16.45 -110.06
N TYR A 309 -32.19 15.80 -110.40
CA TYR A 309 -31.07 15.50 -109.44
C TYR A 309 -29.55 15.79 -109.73
N GLN A 310 -28.79 15.11 -110.64
CA GLN A 310 -27.31 15.18 -110.97
C GLN A 310 -26.16 15.66 -109.98
N ALA A 311 -24.88 15.22 -109.97
CA ALA A 311 -24.01 14.24 -110.70
C ALA A 311 -22.68 13.91 -109.91
N ILE A 312 -22.02 12.74 -110.15
CA ILE A 312 -20.75 12.24 -109.51
C ILE A 312 -19.74 11.68 -110.55
N GLY A 313 -18.42 11.75 -110.28
CA GLY A 313 -17.30 11.11 -111.00
C GLY A 313 -16.78 9.77 -110.40
N ILE A 314 -15.86 9.06 -111.07
CA ILE A 314 -15.44 7.64 -110.78
C ILE A 314 -13.96 7.48 -110.35
N GLU A 315 -13.71 6.39 -109.58
CA GLU A 315 -12.49 5.69 -109.07
C GLU A 315 -11.42 5.27 -110.11
N ASN A 316 -10.12 4.99 -109.85
CA ASN A 316 -9.27 4.52 -108.72
C ASN A 316 -8.80 3.04 -108.77
N SER A 317 -7.96 2.71 -109.76
CA SER A 317 -7.43 1.34 -110.00
C SER A 317 -5.98 1.10 -109.53
N GLU A 318 -5.41 1.89 -108.62
CA GLU A 318 -4.00 1.73 -108.19
C GLU A 318 -3.82 1.12 -106.78
N LEU A 319 -4.91 0.80 -106.07
CA LEU A 319 -4.87 0.44 -104.63
C LEU A 319 -4.71 -1.05 -104.31
N ALA A 320 -4.57 -1.93 -105.30
CA ALA A 320 -4.54 -3.38 -105.08
C ALA A 320 -3.27 -3.91 -104.38
N PRO A 321 -2.04 -3.43 -104.67
CA PRO A 321 -0.83 -4.02 -104.07
C PRO A 321 -0.59 -3.63 -102.60
N LEU A 322 -1.12 -2.48 -102.16
CA LEU A 322 -0.95 -1.98 -100.78
C LEU A 322 -1.79 -2.76 -99.75
N LYS A 323 -2.84 -3.47 -100.19
CA LYS A 323 -3.73 -4.21 -99.27
C LYS A 323 -3.13 -5.52 -98.78
N GLU A 324 -2.23 -6.15 -99.55
CA GLU A 324 -1.78 -7.52 -99.25
C GLU A 324 -0.64 -7.54 -98.21
N ASP A 325 0.21 -6.52 -98.19
CA ASP A 325 1.30 -6.38 -97.19
C ASP A 325 0.78 -5.91 -95.82
N LEU A 326 -0.31 -5.12 -95.82
CA LEU A 326 -0.98 -4.65 -94.60
C LEU A 326 -1.51 -5.83 -93.76
N ILE A 327 -2.11 -6.83 -94.42
CA ILE A 327 -2.74 -8.00 -93.77
C ILE A 327 -1.72 -8.85 -92.99
N LYS A 328 -0.48 -8.97 -93.50
CA LYS A 328 0.57 -9.76 -92.82
C LYS A 328 1.14 -9.07 -91.58
N GLN A 329 1.28 -7.75 -91.60
CA GLN A 329 1.74 -7.01 -90.43
C GLN A 329 0.66 -6.96 -89.34
N GLU A 330 -0.60 -6.81 -89.73
CA GLU A 330 -1.76 -6.79 -88.83
C GLU A 330 -1.89 -8.10 -88.03
N GLY A 331 -1.63 -9.26 -88.65
CA GLY A 331 -1.66 -10.56 -87.96
C GLY A 331 -0.65 -10.70 -86.81
N LYS A 332 0.59 -10.20 -86.99
CA LYS A 332 1.62 -10.23 -85.93
C LYS A 332 1.35 -9.21 -84.82
N ILE A 333 0.86 -8.02 -85.19
CA ILE A 333 0.49 -6.98 -84.24
C ILE A 333 -0.66 -7.47 -83.35
N ASN A 334 -1.68 -8.10 -83.93
CA ASN A 334 -2.82 -8.63 -83.16
C ASN A 334 -2.40 -9.70 -82.14
N GLN A 335 -1.47 -10.58 -82.50
CA GLN A 335 -1.01 -11.62 -81.58
C GLN A 335 -0.18 -11.03 -80.42
N ASN A 336 0.74 -10.11 -80.70
CA ASN A 336 1.50 -9.43 -79.65
C ASN A 336 0.61 -8.55 -78.75
N THR A 337 -0.40 -7.87 -79.31
CA THR A 337 -1.38 -7.08 -78.54
C THR A 337 -2.18 -7.98 -77.60
N ASN A 338 -2.63 -9.14 -78.07
CA ASN A 338 -3.34 -10.11 -77.23
C ASN A 338 -2.47 -10.64 -76.08
N ASP A 339 -1.20 -10.97 -76.34
CA ASP A 339 -0.28 -11.43 -75.28
C ASP A 339 0.02 -10.34 -74.24
N ILE A 340 0.13 -9.08 -74.68
CA ILE A 340 0.30 -7.91 -73.78
C ILE A 340 -0.96 -7.65 -72.97
N GLU A 341 -2.14 -7.75 -73.56
CA GLU A 341 -3.42 -7.62 -72.86
C GLU A 341 -3.59 -8.74 -71.82
N LEU A 342 -3.28 -9.98 -72.17
CA LEU A 342 -3.32 -11.13 -71.25
C LEU A 342 -2.34 -10.96 -70.08
N ASN A 343 -1.11 -10.49 -70.35
CA ASN A 343 -0.14 -10.20 -69.29
C ASN A 343 -0.56 -9.01 -68.42
N SER A 344 -1.12 -7.95 -69.02
CA SER A 344 -1.64 -6.79 -68.29
C SER A 344 -2.84 -7.15 -67.43
N LEU A 345 -3.71 -8.04 -67.92
CA LEU A 345 -4.82 -8.63 -67.16
C LEU A 345 -4.30 -9.52 -66.04
N GLY A 346 -3.26 -10.32 -66.29
CA GLY A 346 -2.58 -11.13 -65.28
C GLY A 346 -1.95 -10.29 -64.18
N ILE A 347 -1.28 -9.18 -64.52
CA ILE A 347 -0.69 -8.23 -63.56
C ILE A 347 -1.79 -7.50 -62.79
N LYS A 348 -2.85 -7.02 -63.46
CA LYS A 348 -4.00 -6.40 -62.79
C LYS A 348 -4.69 -7.38 -61.86
N LYS A 349 -4.89 -8.64 -62.30
CA LYS A 349 -5.46 -9.70 -61.49
C LYS A 349 -4.57 -10.01 -60.30
N ASN A 350 -3.26 -10.19 -60.48
CA ASN A 350 -2.33 -10.41 -59.37
C ASN A 350 -2.32 -9.22 -58.40
N SER A 351 -2.38 -7.97 -58.91
CA SER A 351 -2.48 -6.77 -58.08
C SER A 351 -3.79 -6.73 -57.28
N VAL A 352 -4.91 -7.10 -57.91
CA VAL A 352 -6.23 -7.17 -57.26
C VAL A 352 -6.29 -8.32 -56.26
N ASP A 353 -5.76 -9.48 -56.61
CA ASP A 353 -5.67 -10.67 -55.74
C ASP A 353 -4.76 -10.39 -54.53
N ILE A 354 -3.67 -9.63 -54.70
CA ILE A 354 -2.82 -9.16 -53.60
C ILE A 354 -3.53 -8.12 -52.73
N GLN A 355 -4.28 -7.20 -53.33
CA GLN A 355 -5.09 -6.21 -52.59
C GLN A 355 -6.28 -6.84 -51.85
N ASN A 356 -6.77 -7.99 -52.32
CA ASN A 356 -7.89 -8.73 -51.76
C ASN A 356 -7.46 -9.87 -50.83
N LEU A 357 -6.17 -10.02 -50.51
CA LEU A 357 -5.71 -10.86 -49.41
C LEU A 357 -6.17 -10.25 -48.08
N GLU A 358 -7.33 -10.69 -47.60
CA GLU A 358 -7.87 -10.29 -46.30
C GLU A 358 -6.84 -10.52 -45.17
N GLY A 359 -6.40 -9.42 -44.54
CA GLY A 359 -5.70 -9.43 -43.25
C GLY A 359 -4.17 -9.48 -43.25
N ALA A 360 -3.48 -9.43 -44.39
CA ALA A 360 -2.05 -9.76 -44.39
C ALA A 360 -1.05 -8.58 -44.25
N GLY A 361 -1.41 -7.33 -44.55
CA GLY A 361 -0.44 -6.21 -44.53
C GLY A 361 -0.65 -5.07 -45.54
N HIS A 362 0.38 -4.23 -45.69
CA HIS A 362 0.48 -3.19 -46.72
C HIS A 362 1.89 -3.16 -47.33
N LEU A 363 2.02 -2.66 -48.57
CA LEU A 363 3.29 -2.44 -49.25
C LEU A 363 3.93 -1.12 -48.77
N MET A 364 5.19 -1.17 -48.36
CA MET A 364 6.02 -0.01 -48.09
C MET A 364 7.23 0.03 -49.01
N ASP A 365 7.60 1.24 -49.46
CA ASP A 365 8.82 1.49 -50.22
C ASP A 365 10.05 1.12 -49.39
N ILE A 366 10.94 0.32 -49.97
CA ILE A 366 12.25 0.02 -49.43
C ILE A 366 13.29 0.84 -50.19
N LEU A 367 14.10 1.58 -49.45
CA LEU A 367 15.31 2.20 -49.98
C LEU A 367 16.41 1.14 -50.03
N LEU A 368 16.73 0.67 -51.24
CA LEU A 368 17.87 -0.21 -51.46
C LEU A 368 19.15 0.64 -51.52
N VAL A 369 20.04 0.41 -50.56
CA VAL A 369 21.33 1.09 -50.45
C VAL A 369 22.47 0.07 -50.39
N ASP A 370 23.65 0.45 -50.88
CA ASP A 370 24.88 -0.34 -50.71
C ASP A 370 25.41 -0.26 -49.27
N ASP A 371 26.50 -0.99 -48.98
CA ASP A 371 27.14 -1.03 -47.65
C ASP A 371 27.69 0.34 -47.18
N PHE A 372 27.71 1.34 -48.06
CA PHE A 372 28.13 2.72 -47.78
C PHE A 372 26.93 3.68 -47.69
N GLY A 373 25.70 3.19 -47.85
CA GLY A 373 24.47 3.97 -47.77
C GLY A 373 24.07 4.70 -49.06
N ASN A 374 24.72 4.42 -50.20
CA ASN A 374 24.35 5.01 -51.48
C ASN A 374 23.20 4.24 -52.12
N HIS A 375 22.28 4.94 -52.79
CA HIS A 375 21.17 4.30 -53.51
C HIS A 375 21.68 3.43 -54.66
N ILE A 376 21.15 2.21 -54.77
CA ILE A 376 21.43 1.31 -55.89
C ILE A 376 20.67 1.81 -57.13
N THR A 377 21.36 1.96 -58.25
CA THR A 377 20.79 2.40 -59.55
C THR A 377 21.01 1.37 -60.65
N ASP A 378 20.18 1.41 -61.70
CA ASP A 378 20.41 0.67 -62.93
C ASP A 378 21.54 1.29 -63.78
N ASP A 379 21.86 0.67 -64.92
CA ASP A 379 22.91 1.12 -65.87
C ASP A 379 22.61 2.49 -66.52
N TYR A 380 21.39 3.00 -66.35
CA TYR A 380 20.94 4.31 -66.85
C TYR A 380 20.84 5.36 -65.74
N GLY A 381 21.20 5.01 -64.49
CA GLY A 381 21.16 5.91 -63.33
C GLY A 381 19.81 6.06 -62.66
N ASN A 382 18.81 5.24 -63.01
CA ASN A 382 17.51 5.24 -62.35
C ASN A 382 17.60 4.46 -61.03
N ARG A 383 16.98 4.97 -59.97
CA ARG A 383 16.95 4.29 -58.66
C ARG A 383 16.18 2.98 -58.75
N ILE A 384 16.79 1.90 -58.27
CA ILE A 384 16.10 0.63 -58.09
C ILE A 384 15.34 0.71 -56.76
N SER A 385 14.01 0.81 -56.84
CA SER A 385 13.12 0.70 -55.67
C SER A 385 12.60 -0.72 -55.54
N GLY A 386 12.28 -1.11 -54.30
CA GLY A 386 11.58 -2.35 -54.01
C GLY A 386 10.44 -2.09 -53.04
N TYR A 387 9.50 -3.01 -52.94
CA TYR A 387 8.42 -2.95 -51.97
C TYR A 387 8.56 -4.09 -50.96
N LYS A 388 8.37 -3.80 -49.67
CA LYS A 388 8.26 -4.82 -48.61
C LYS A 388 6.81 -4.90 -48.16
N TRP A 389 6.31 -6.11 -48.01
CA TRP A 389 5.04 -6.36 -47.35
C TRP A 389 5.22 -6.30 -45.83
N LEU A 390 4.53 -5.38 -45.15
CA LEU A 390 4.50 -5.29 -43.69
C LEU A 390 3.11 -5.67 -43.16
N PRO A 391 3.01 -6.54 -42.15
CA PRO A 391 1.72 -6.89 -41.55
C PRO A 391 1.07 -5.65 -40.92
N LEU A 392 -0.26 -5.56 -41.00
CA LEU A 392 -1.03 -4.56 -40.26
C LEU A 392 -0.98 -4.92 -38.78
N THR A 393 -0.61 -3.97 -37.93
CA THR A 393 -0.62 -4.14 -36.47
C THR A 393 -1.75 -3.34 -35.83
N ASP A 394 -2.36 -3.89 -34.78
CA ASP A 394 -3.39 -3.20 -34.02
C ASP A 394 -2.76 -2.30 -32.96
N VAL A 395 -2.76 -1.00 -33.22
CA VAL A 395 -2.29 0.05 -32.29
C VAL A 395 -3.29 0.38 -31.19
N THR A 396 -4.55 -0.06 -31.32
CA THR A 396 -5.61 0.19 -30.34
C THR A 396 -5.81 -0.94 -29.32
N LEU A 397 -5.25 -2.13 -29.60
CA LEU A 397 -5.35 -3.35 -28.80
C LEU A 397 -6.79 -3.85 -28.61
N THR A 398 -7.66 -3.62 -29.59
CA THR A 398 -9.10 -3.95 -29.56
C THR A 398 -9.57 -4.70 -30.80
N GLN A 399 -8.74 -4.83 -31.84
CA GLN A 399 -9.10 -5.44 -33.12
C GLN A 399 -8.73 -6.92 -33.15
N ALA A 400 -9.75 -7.78 -33.23
CA ALA A 400 -9.56 -9.22 -33.33
C ALA A 400 -8.96 -9.62 -34.69
N GLY A 401 -7.96 -10.52 -34.69
CA GLY A 401 -7.36 -11.06 -35.90
C GLY A 401 -6.16 -10.28 -36.46
N LEU A 402 -5.83 -9.12 -35.89
CA LEU A 402 -4.60 -8.39 -36.19
C LEU A 402 -3.54 -8.63 -35.10
N PRO A 403 -2.27 -8.86 -35.47
CA PRO A 403 -1.17 -8.86 -34.51
C PRO A 403 -1.10 -7.52 -33.75
N ALA A 404 -0.97 -7.56 -32.43
CA ALA A 404 -0.89 -6.36 -31.62
C ALA A 404 0.39 -5.56 -31.92
N ASP A 405 0.29 -4.24 -31.96
CA ASP A 405 1.44 -3.39 -32.16
C ASP A 405 2.38 -3.44 -30.94
N GLY A 406 3.67 -3.67 -31.18
CA GLY A 406 4.66 -3.84 -30.11
C GLY A 406 4.80 -2.62 -29.21
N GLN A 407 4.68 -1.41 -29.75
CA GLN A 407 4.72 -0.18 -28.97
C GLN A 407 3.44 -0.01 -28.15
N ALA A 408 2.27 -0.21 -28.77
CA ALA A 408 0.98 -0.13 -28.07
C ALA A 408 0.89 -1.14 -26.91
N VAL A 409 1.35 -2.38 -27.12
CA VAL A 409 1.44 -3.41 -26.07
C VAL A 409 2.40 -2.96 -24.97
N GLY A 410 3.56 -2.42 -25.31
CA GLY A 410 4.53 -1.90 -24.34
C GLY A 410 3.94 -0.77 -23.47
N GLU A 411 3.20 0.16 -24.08
CA GLU A 411 2.50 1.25 -23.38
C GLU A 411 1.36 0.73 -22.51
N ALA A 412 0.57 -0.23 -22.98
CA ALA A 412 -0.50 -0.85 -22.22
C ALA A 412 0.03 -1.64 -21.01
N ILE A 413 1.10 -2.41 -21.18
CA ILE A 413 1.79 -3.09 -20.07
C ILE A 413 2.31 -2.06 -19.07
N LYS A 414 3.00 -1.02 -19.53
CA LYS A 414 3.50 0.06 -18.67
C LYS A 414 2.38 0.76 -17.90
N ASN A 415 1.23 1.00 -18.53
CA ASN A 415 0.07 1.59 -17.87
C ASN A 415 -0.61 0.63 -16.88
N ALA A 416 -0.69 -0.65 -17.21
CA ALA A 416 -1.23 -1.69 -16.34
C ALA A 416 -0.34 -1.93 -15.11
N THR A 417 0.98 -1.87 -15.27
CA THR A 417 1.97 -2.05 -14.20
C THR A 417 2.34 -0.76 -13.47
N SER A 418 1.98 0.42 -14.01
CA SER A 418 2.22 1.70 -13.34
C SER A 418 1.51 1.73 -11.98
N PHE A 419 2.31 1.88 -10.93
CA PHE A 419 1.80 2.09 -9.58
C PHE A 419 0.96 3.38 -9.54
N LYS A 420 -0.32 3.25 -9.14
CA LYS A 420 -1.28 4.34 -8.96
C LYS A 420 -1.99 4.16 -7.61
N PRO A 421 -1.68 4.99 -6.60
CA PRO A 421 -2.25 4.81 -5.27
C PRO A 421 -3.77 4.88 -5.22
N GLU A 422 -4.39 5.63 -6.14
CA GLU A 422 -5.85 5.81 -6.22
C GLU A 422 -6.58 4.48 -6.45
N LYS A 423 -5.95 3.53 -7.16
CA LYS A 423 -6.51 2.19 -7.38
C LYS A 423 -6.74 1.41 -6.08
N TYR A 424 -6.07 1.82 -5.01
CA TYR A 424 -6.13 1.19 -3.69
C TYR A 424 -6.88 2.05 -2.67
N GLY A 425 -7.64 3.06 -3.12
CA GLY A 425 -8.43 3.93 -2.26
C GLY A 425 -7.65 5.01 -1.52
N MET A 426 -6.35 5.17 -1.81
CA MET A 426 -5.54 6.24 -1.22
C MET A 426 -5.80 7.58 -1.95
N PRO A 427 -6.18 8.66 -1.26
CA PRO A 427 -6.33 9.97 -1.89
C PRO A 427 -5.00 10.47 -2.44
N VAL A 428 -5.01 11.13 -3.60
CA VAL A 428 -3.79 11.63 -4.24
C VAL A 428 -3.89 13.12 -4.55
N LEU A 429 -2.88 13.87 -4.10
CA LEU A 429 -2.68 15.27 -4.41
C LEU A 429 -1.66 15.40 -5.54
N TYR A 430 -2.10 15.97 -6.65
CA TYR A 430 -1.24 16.32 -7.76
C TYR A 430 -0.81 17.78 -7.66
N LEU A 431 0.46 18.04 -7.88
CA LEU A 431 1.07 19.37 -7.89
C LEU A 431 1.88 19.55 -9.17
N TRP A 432 1.72 20.69 -9.84
CA TRP A 432 2.52 21.06 -11.02
C TRP A 432 3.11 22.45 -10.86
N GLY A 433 4.39 22.57 -11.17
CA GLY A 433 5.13 23.84 -11.10
C GLY A 433 6.61 23.60 -11.32
N SER A 434 7.21 24.39 -12.23
CA SER A 434 8.64 24.27 -12.58
C SER A 434 9.57 24.55 -11.39
N ASN A 435 9.15 25.44 -10.49
CA ASN A 435 9.96 25.89 -9.36
C ASN A 435 9.76 25.10 -8.06
N ILE A 436 8.85 24.10 -8.02
CA ILE A 436 8.59 23.31 -6.80
C ILE A 436 9.88 22.67 -6.27
N LEU A 437 10.65 22.04 -7.15
CA LEU A 437 11.90 21.34 -6.81
C LEU A 437 13.06 22.31 -6.49
N SER A 438 12.91 23.61 -6.78
CA SER A 438 13.88 24.64 -6.40
C SER A 438 13.81 25.01 -4.91
N LEU A 439 12.72 24.64 -4.22
CA LEU A 439 12.53 24.97 -2.81
C LEU A 439 13.38 24.07 -1.91
N LYS A 440 14.56 24.58 -1.52
CA LYS A 440 15.47 23.90 -0.60
C LYS A 440 15.14 24.13 0.87
N ASP A 441 14.58 25.30 1.19
CA ASP A 441 14.30 25.74 2.56
C ASP A 441 13.12 26.73 2.61
N LYS A 442 12.96 27.41 3.74
CA LYS A 442 11.86 28.36 4.02
C LYS A 442 12.08 29.77 3.42
N SER A 443 13.23 30.05 2.81
CA SER A 443 13.59 31.39 2.30
C SER A 443 12.73 31.82 1.11
N LYS A 444 12.20 30.87 0.36
CA LYS A 444 11.39 31.13 -0.84
C LYS A 444 9.95 30.66 -0.64
N THR A 445 9.01 31.48 -1.09
CA THR A 445 7.60 31.14 -1.22
C THR A 445 7.22 31.32 -2.68
N LEU A 446 6.70 30.26 -3.30
CA LEU A 446 6.13 30.33 -4.65
C LEU A 446 4.73 30.92 -4.55
N LYS A 447 4.44 31.93 -5.37
CA LYS A 447 3.15 32.63 -5.35
C LYS A 447 2.44 32.46 -6.69
N ASN A 448 1.32 31.73 -6.69
CA ASN A 448 0.57 31.40 -7.91
C ASN A 448 1.38 30.65 -8.99
N GLU A 449 2.49 30.01 -8.63
CA GLU A 449 3.35 29.27 -9.58
C GLU A 449 3.12 27.75 -9.54
N VAL A 450 2.25 27.29 -8.63
CA VAL A 450 1.93 25.87 -8.44
C VAL A 450 0.44 25.69 -8.70
N THR A 451 0.08 24.76 -9.57
CA THR A 451 -1.31 24.30 -9.71
C THR A 451 -1.49 22.96 -9.01
N TYR A 452 -2.72 22.66 -8.60
CA TYR A 452 -3.05 21.43 -7.92
C TYR A 452 -4.32 20.79 -8.47
N SER A 453 -4.41 19.47 -8.30
CA SER A 453 -5.63 18.69 -8.45
C SER A 453 -5.69 17.69 -7.30
N PHE A 454 -6.83 17.65 -6.61
CA PHE A 454 -7.11 16.69 -5.55
C PHE A 454 -8.44 15.99 -5.85
N PRO A 455 -8.43 14.96 -6.71
CA PRO A 455 -9.65 14.33 -7.24
C PRO A 455 -10.58 13.77 -6.17
N ALA A 456 -10.03 13.25 -5.07
CA ALA A 456 -10.82 12.72 -3.95
C ALA A 456 -11.81 13.73 -3.34
N TYR A 457 -11.53 15.03 -3.49
CA TYR A 457 -12.38 16.12 -3.02
C TYR A 457 -13.01 16.93 -4.17
N GLY A 458 -12.79 16.53 -5.43
CA GLY A 458 -13.30 17.25 -6.60
C GLY A 458 -12.76 18.68 -6.73
N VAL A 459 -11.59 18.97 -6.17
CA VAL A 459 -11.00 20.31 -6.20
C VAL A 459 -9.74 20.35 -7.05
N SER A 460 -9.59 21.44 -7.81
CA SER A 460 -8.41 21.75 -8.59
C SER A 460 -8.31 23.26 -8.76
N GLY A 461 -7.09 23.77 -8.93
CA GLY A 461 -6.86 25.21 -9.02
C GLY A 461 -5.40 25.60 -8.87
N THR A 462 -5.18 26.81 -8.38
CA THR A 462 -3.85 27.39 -8.13
C THR A 462 -3.55 27.41 -6.63
N VAL A 463 -2.32 27.06 -6.25
CA VAL A 463 -1.81 27.28 -4.90
C VAL A 463 -1.28 28.71 -4.82
N GLU A 464 -2.02 29.57 -4.12
CA GLU A 464 -1.69 30.99 -3.93
C GLU A 464 -0.35 31.20 -3.23
N LYS A 465 -0.04 30.35 -2.24
CA LYS A 465 1.24 30.34 -1.54
C LYS A 465 1.68 28.90 -1.28
N PHE A 466 2.82 28.53 -1.85
CA PHE A 466 3.44 27.22 -1.64
C PHE A 466 4.84 27.42 -1.07
N LYS A 467 5.12 26.83 0.09
CA LYS A 467 6.41 26.99 0.79
C LYS A 467 6.78 25.74 1.57
N VAL A 468 8.08 25.55 1.79
CA VAL A 468 8.60 24.51 2.69
C VAL A 468 8.14 24.78 4.12
N GLN A 469 7.80 23.71 4.83
CA GLN A 469 7.38 23.73 6.23
C GLN A 469 8.38 22.96 7.11
N GLY A 470 8.52 23.38 8.37
CA GLY A 470 9.34 22.71 9.38
C GLY A 470 10.40 23.60 10.01
N ALA A 471 11.23 23.01 10.87
CA ALA A 471 12.45 23.59 11.40
C ALA A 471 13.62 22.66 11.08
N SER A 472 13.84 21.61 11.89
CA SER A 472 14.83 20.55 11.61
C SER A 472 14.49 19.77 10.33
N SER A 473 13.20 19.51 10.08
CA SER A 473 12.75 18.72 8.92
C SER A 473 13.03 19.37 7.56
N VAL A 474 13.43 20.65 7.54
CA VAL A 474 13.86 21.34 6.32
C VAL A 474 15.15 20.74 5.77
N ALA A 475 16.00 20.18 6.63
CA ALA A 475 17.24 19.53 6.24
C ALA A 475 17.02 18.20 5.48
N TRP A 476 15.87 17.55 5.64
CA TRP A 476 15.59 16.26 5.02
C TRP A 476 15.44 16.37 3.50
N PRO A 477 15.90 15.39 2.70
CA PRO A 477 15.76 15.42 1.24
C PRO A 477 14.31 15.65 0.79
N LYS A 478 13.37 14.93 1.39
CA LYS A 478 11.95 15.05 1.15
C LYS A 478 11.33 16.13 2.05
N LYS A 479 10.75 17.16 1.43
CA LYS A 479 10.25 18.34 2.15
C LYS A 479 8.79 18.22 2.54
N ASN A 480 8.45 18.80 3.70
CA ASN A 480 7.07 19.16 4.06
C ASN A 480 6.69 20.46 3.35
N TYR A 481 5.41 20.64 3.04
CA TYR A 481 4.92 21.87 2.40
C TYR A 481 3.68 22.42 3.08
N THR A 482 3.59 23.76 3.18
CA THR A 482 2.35 24.47 3.43
C THR A 482 1.75 24.93 2.12
N LEU A 483 0.46 24.67 1.93
CA LEU A 483 -0.31 25.04 0.75
C LEU A 483 -1.43 26.00 1.16
N ASN A 484 -1.45 27.19 0.58
CA ASN A 484 -2.63 28.04 0.57
C ASN A 484 -3.28 27.90 -0.80
N LEU A 485 -4.44 27.26 -0.85
CA LEU A 485 -5.19 27.00 -2.07
C LEU A 485 -6.08 28.18 -2.42
N ASP A 486 -6.40 28.34 -3.70
CA ASP A 486 -7.37 29.33 -4.20
C ASP A 486 -8.83 29.00 -3.82
N LYS A 487 -9.10 27.75 -3.41
CA LYS A 487 -10.43 27.26 -3.05
C LYS A 487 -10.43 26.69 -1.64
N SER A 488 -11.51 26.98 -0.92
CA SER A 488 -11.76 26.35 0.38
C SER A 488 -12.59 25.09 0.22
N PHE A 489 -12.20 24.01 0.87
CA PHE A 489 -12.95 22.76 0.96
C PHE A 489 -12.76 22.15 2.34
N GLU A 490 -13.59 21.18 2.71
CA GLU A 490 -13.42 20.44 3.96
C GLU A 490 -12.57 19.20 3.68
N GLY A 491 -11.27 19.29 3.96
CA GLY A 491 -10.35 18.17 3.79
C GLY A 491 -10.47 17.15 4.93
N ILE A 492 -10.76 17.61 6.15
CA ILE A 492 -10.82 16.80 7.36
C ILE A 492 -12.16 17.06 8.03
N SER A 493 -12.95 16.00 8.20
CA SER A 493 -14.33 16.09 8.68
C SER A 493 -14.41 16.71 10.08
N GLY A 494 -15.37 17.62 10.29
CA GLY A 494 -15.66 18.20 11.60
C GLY A 494 -14.88 19.47 11.94
N TYR A 495 -13.93 19.87 11.08
CA TYR A 495 -13.23 21.16 11.18
C TYR A 495 -13.81 22.22 10.23
N GLY A 496 -14.63 21.81 9.25
CA GLY A 496 -15.23 22.71 8.27
C GLY A 496 -14.31 23.03 7.08
N LYS A 497 -14.69 24.04 6.28
CA LYS A 497 -13.95 24.39 5.07
C LYS A 497 -12.74 25.27 5.39
N ASN A 498 -11.60 24.94 4.79
CA ASN A 498 -10.39 25.75 4.80
C ASN A 498 -9.68 25.70 3.45
N HIS A 499 -8.78 26.65 3.21
CA HIS A 499 -7.90 26.67 2.05
C HIS A 499 -6.42 26.45 2.41
N LYS A 500 -6.06 26.50 3.71
CA LYS A 500 -4.67 26.35 4.16
C LYS A 500 -4.47 24.97 4.75
N TYR A 501 -3.54 24.21 4.19
CA TYR A 501 -3.22 22.86 4.63
C TYR A 501 -1.70 22.63 4.66
N VAL A 502 -1.28 21.59 5.37
CA VAL A 502 0.12 21.16 5.44
C VAL A 502 0.22 19.72 4.97
N ILE A 503 1.08 19.44 4.00
CA ILE A 503 1.48 18.07 3.69
C ILE A 503 2.82 17.79 4.37
N LYS A 504 2.83 16.83 5.29
CA LYS A 504 4.07 16.37 5.94
C LYS A 504 4.55 15.09 5.28
N ALA A 505 5.82 15.07 4.91
CA ALA A 505 6.51 13.94 4.31
C ALA A 505 6.78 12.82 5.31
N ASN A 506 6.80 13.14 6.61
CA ASN A 506 7.15 12.24 7.70
C ASN A 506 8.44 11.45 7.38
N TYR A 507 9.45 12.16 6.84
CA TYR A 507 10.67 11.52 6.33
C TYR A 507 11.43 10.74 7.40
N ALA A 508 11.39 11.24 8.63
CA ALA A 508 11.96 10.56 9.78
C ALA A 508 11.03 9.49 10.35
N ASP A 509 9.75 9.39 9.97
CA ASP A 509 8.79 8.40 10.48
C ASP A 509 8.32 7.48 9.35
N PRO A 510 9.01 6.34 9.13
CA PRO A 510 8.58 5.35 8.14
C PRO A 510 7.17 4.81 8.36
N SER A 511 6.65 4.78 9.59
CA SER A 511 5.28 4.33 9.85
C SER A 511 4.23 5.26 9.24
N GLN A 512 4.60 6.51 8.95
CA GLN A 512 3.73 7.60 8.50
C GLN A 512 2.59 7.94 9.48
N ALA A 513 2.62 7.39 10.70
CA ALA A 513 1.46 7.35 11.58
C ALA A 513 1.64 8.16 12.88
N LEU A 514 2.86 8.26 13.42
CA LEU A 514 3.10 8.72 14.80
C LEU A 514 2.47 10.09 15.08
N ASN A 515 2.71 11.06 14.19
CA ASN A 515 2.26 12.43 14.42
C ASN A 515 0.72 12.56 14.46
N VAL A 516 0.00 11.91 13.53
CA VAL A 516 -1.48 12.01 13.47
C VAL A 516 -2.13 11.10 14.50
N VAL A 517 -1.65 9.86 14.65
CA VAL A 517 -2.21 8.92 15.62
C VAL A 517 -1.96 9.41 17.05
N GLY A 518 -0.75 9.89 17.37
CA GLY A 518 -0.43 10.49 18.66
C GLY A 518 -1.37 11.65 19.02
N ALA A 519 -1.68 12.51 18.05
CA ALA A 519 -2.59 13.63 18.25
C ALA A 519 -4.06 13.19 18.42
N ARG A 520 -4.47 12.08 17.78
CA ARG A 520 -5.77 11.46 18.01
C ARG A 520 -5.86 10.79 19.38
N LEU A 521 -4.79 10.17 19.86
CA LEU A 521 -4.71 9.62 21.23
C LEU A 521 -4.82 10.72 22.29
N TRP A 522 -4.11 11.84 22.09
CA TRP A 522 -4.34 13.08 22.86
C TRP A 522 -5.81 13.51 22.80
N GLY A 523 -6.40 13.48 21.60
CA GLY A 523 -7.82 13.68 21.38
C GLY A 523 -8.70 12.80 22.28
N MET A 524 -8.47 11.49 22.25
CA MET A 524 -9.21 10.52 23.04
C MET A 524 -9.10 10.76 24.55
N ILE A 525 -7.90 11.13 25.05
CA ILE A 525 -7.68 11.51 26.45
C ILE A 525 -8.54 12.72 26.82
N ARG A 526 -8.44 13.82 26.08
CA ARG A 526 -9.21 15.04 26.35
C ARG A 526 -10.70 14.82 26.22
N GLY A 527 -11.12 13.96 25.28
CA GLY A 527 -12.50 13.57 25.09
C GLY A 527 -13.16 12.94 26.32
N THR A 528 -12.40 12.37 27.26
CA THR A 528 -12.99 11.82 28.50
C THR A 528 -13.44 12.89 29.49
N HIS A 529 -13.07 14.16 29.30
CA HIS A 529 -13.55 15.27 30.13
C HIS A 529 -14.88 15.84 29.65
N LYS A 530 -15.36 15.43 28.47
CA LYS A 530 -16.69 15.81 27.99
C LYS A 530 -17.76 15.24 28.90
N ASN A 531 -18.49 16.12 29.56
CA ASN A 531 -19.60 15.74 30.42
C ASN A 531 -20.91 15.98 29.69
N ALA A 532 -21.72 14.93 29.50
CA ALA A 532 -23.04 15.01 28.84
C ALA A 532 -24.07 15.91 29.57
N ASN A 533 -23.70 16.47 30.73
CA ASN A 533 -24.55 17.28 31.59
C ASN A 533 -24.28 18.80 31.51
N THR A 534 -23.45 19.29 30.58
CA THR A 534 -23.25 20.73 30.35
C THR A 534 -24.40 21.31 29.52
N GLY A 535 -25.63 21.20 30.03
CA GLY A 535 -26.82 21.80 29.42
C GLY A 535 -26.70 23.32 29.33
N ILE A 536 -27.24 23.92 28.26
CA ILE A 536 -27.46 25.37 28.27
C ILE A 536 -28.62 25.66 29.22
N LEU A 537 -28.37 26.49 30.23
CA LEU A 537 -29.40 26.97 31.15
C LEU A 537 -29.91 28.34 30.69
N ASN A 538 -31.20 28.58 30.83
CA ASN A 538 -31.75 29.93 30.70
C ASN A 538 -31.34 30.79 31.93
N ILE A 539 -31.70 32.08 31.91
CA ILE A 539 -31.38 33.03 33.00
C ILE A 539 -31.97 32.65 34.38
N ASN A 540 -32.95 31.75 34.42
CA ASN A 540 -33.58 31.26 35.65
C ASN A 540 -32.96 29.93 36.14
N GLY A 541 -31.99 29.38 35.39
CA GLY A 541 -31.38 28.08 35.69
C GLY A 541 -32.13 26.87 35.12
N ASP A 542 -33.16 27.07 34.29
CA ASP A 542 -33.88 25.96 33.66
C ASP A 542 -33.09 25.40 32.47
N GLN A 543 -33.12 24.08 32.28
CA GLN A 543 -32.52 23.43 31.13
C GLN A 543 -33.28 23.77 29.85
N LEU A 544 -32.56 24.20 28.81
CA LEU A 544 -33.13 24.33 27.48
C LEU A 544 -33.35 22.96 26.87
N VAL A 545 -34.50 22.77 26.22
CA VAL A 545 -34.86 21.55 25.48
C VAL A 545 -35.30 21.91 24.06
N ASP A 546 -35.12 20.99 23.12
CA ASP A 546 -35.70 21.09 21.77
C ASP A 546 -37.23 20.85 21.79
N ASP A 547 -37.87 20.94 20.62
CA ASP A 547 -39.31 20.73 20.44
C ASP A 547 -39.78 19.30 20.74
N THR A 548 -38.85 18.36 20.86
CA THR A 548 -39.10 16.97 21.27
C THR A 548 -38.73 16.67 22.73
N GLY A 549 -38.28 17.69 23.47
CA GLY A 549 -37.92 17.57 24.88
C GLY A 549 -36.49 17.08 25.14
N ASN A 550 -35.63 16.97 24.11
CA ASN A 550 -34.22 16.62 24.32
C ASN A 550 -33.47 17.83 24.86
N ARG A 551 -32.61 17.61 25.85
CA ARG A 551 -31.75 18.66 26.40
C ARG A 551 -30.84 19.24 25.32
N ILE A 552 -30.79 20.56 25.23
CA ILE A 552 -29.79 21.28 24.46
C ILE A 552 -28.53 21.35 25.31
N ILE A 553 -27.55 20.54 24.95
CA ILE A 553 -26.23 20.51 25.58
C ILE A 553 -25.25 21.40 24.81
N ALA A 554 -24.37 22.10 25.53
CA ALA A 554 -23.26 22.83 24.94
C ALA A 554 -21.98 22.50 25.71
N GLU A 555 -20.91 22.19 24.98
CA GLU A 555 -19.59 22.13 25.59
C GLU A 555 -19.11 23.57 25.82
N THR A 556 -18.98 23.96 27.09
CA THR A 556 -18.56 25.31 27.50
C THR A 556 -17.07 25.43 27.69
N ASP A 557 -16.35 24.31 27.82
CA ASP A 557 -14.90 24.32 27.75
C ASP A 557 -14.47 24.67 26.31
N PRO A 558 -13.72 25.77 26.13
CA PRO A 558 -13.40 26.25 24.81
C PRO A 558 -12.50 25.26 24.07
N GLN A 559 -11.55 24.59 24.73
CA GLN A 559 -10.68 23.60 24.09
C GLN A 559 -11.46 22.34 23.70
N LEU A 560 -12.41 21.87 24.52
CA LEU A 560 -13.25 20.69 24.21
C LEU A 560 -14.27 20.94 23.09
N SER A 561 -14.38 22.17 22.59
CA SER A 561 -15.27 22.57 21.50
C SER A 561 -14.61 22.61 20.10
N ILE A 562 -13.27 22.53 20.01
CA ILE A 562 -12.53 22.85 18.77
C ILE A 562 -12.39 21.71 17.75
N GLY A 563 -12.73 20.46 18.09
CA GLY A 563 -12.66 19.33 17.16
C GLY A 563 -12.36 18.00 17.85
N GLY A 564 -12.01 16.98 17.07
CA GLY A 564 -11.73 15.62 17.60
C GLY A 564 -10.38 15.49 18.32
N THR A 565 -9.41 16.33 17.97
CA THR A 565 -8.04 16.31 18.56
C THR A 565 -7.79 17.47 19.54
N TYR A 566 -8.82 18.27 19.85
CA TYR A 566 -8.79 19.33 20.86
C TYR A 566 -7.54 20.22 20.81
N GLY A 567 -7.21 20.68 19.60
CA GLY A 567 -6.13 21.65 19.38
C GLY A 567 -4.79 21.05 18.99
N ALA A 568 -4.69 19.71 18.95
CA ALA A 568 -3.57 19.00 18.32
C ALA A 568 -3.79 18.84 16.80
N VAL A 569 -2.77 18.36 16.09
CA VAL A 569 -2.86 18.09 14.64
C VAL A 569 -3.86 16.97 14.32
N ASP A 570 -4.49 17.01 13.15
CA ASP A 570 -5.23 15.88 12.56
C ASP A 570 -4.94 15.83 11.07
N GLY A 571 -5.16 14.66 10.46
CA GLY A 571 -4.88 14.41 9.06
C GLY A 571 -5.12 12.98 8.60
N PHE A 572 -4.72 12.69 7.37
CA PHE A 572 -4.85 11.36 6.77
C PHE A 572 -3.75 11.13 5.72
N PRO A 573 -3.40 9.87 5.42
CA PRO A 573 -2.35 9.59 4.44
C PRO A 573 -2.83 9.90 3.01
N ILE A 574 -1.91 10.40 2.20
CA ILE A 574 -2.10 10.72 0.79
C ILE A 574 -0.89 10.31 -0.05
N GLY A 575 -1.12 10.07 -1.33
CA GLY A 575 -0.06 10.07 -2.33
C GLY A 575 0.17 11.48 -2.86
N VAL A 576 1.41 11.84 -3.15
CA VAL A 576 1.72 13.10 -3.81
C VAL A 576 2.41 12.84 -5.15
N TYR A 577 1.92 13.48 -6.20
CA TYR A 577 2.62 13.59 -7.48
C TYR A 577 3.12 15.02 -7.68
N ILE A 578 4.38 15.17 -8.06
CA ILE A 578 4.96 16.46 -8.44
C ILE A 578 5.39 16.38 -9.90
N ASN A 579 4.86 17.26 -10.75
CA ASN A 579 5.14 17.31 -12.18
C ASN A 579 4.95 15.93 -12.88
N GLY A 580 3.89 15.21 -12.52
CA GLY A 580 3.55 13.90 -13.09
C GLY A 580 4.40 12.73 -12.56
N GLN A 581 5.37 12.97 -11.67
CA GLN A 581 6.15 11.91 -11.02
C GLN A 581 5.60 11.62 -9.63
N TYR A 582 5.47 10.34 -9.28
CA TYR A 582 5.15 9.95 -7.91
C TYR A 582 6.28 10.43 -6.99
N TRP A 583 5.91 11.32 -6.07
CA TRP A 583 6.85 11.94 -5.15
C TRP A 583 6.90 11.22 -3.81
N GLY A 584 5.86 10.46 -3.45
CA GLY A 584 5.84 9.63 -2.26
C GLY A 584 4.59 9.76 -1.38
N LEU A 585 4.63 9.10 -0.24
CA LEU A 585 3.64 9.16 0.84
C LEU A 585 3.75 10.46 1.63
N TYR A 586 2.61 11.06 1.96
CA TYR A 586 2.52 12.23 2.83
C TYR A 586 1.32 12.06 3.76
N SER A 587 1.32 12.74 4.90
CA SER A 587 0.08 13.04 5.63
C SER A 587 -0.45 14.41 5.23
N PHE A 588 -1.73 14.49 4.86
CA PHE A 588 -2.45 15.75 4.64
C PHE A 588 -3.05 16.21 5.97
N ASN A 589 -2.55 17.33 6.49
CA ASN A 589 -2.80 17.78 7.85
C ASN A 589 -3.44 19.17 7.91
N ILE A 590 -4.19 19.41 8.99
CA ILE A 590 -4.60 20.77 9.38
C ILE A 590 -3.37 21.64 9.74
N PRO A 591 -3.42 22.96 9.52
CA PRO A 591 -2.36 23.89 9.94
C PRO A 591 -2.45 24.23 11.44
N LYS A 592 -1.32 24.59 12.07
CA LYS A 592 -1.33 25.21 13.41
C LYS A 592 -1.72 26.69 13.34
N ASP A 593 -3.01 26.98 13.28
CA ASP A 593 -3.51 28.36 13.27
C ASP A 593 -4.88 28.51 13.93
N ASP A 594 -5.44 29.70 13.80
CA ASP A 594 -6.74 30.08 14.34
C ASP A 594 -7.88 29.16 13.88
N TRP A 595 -7.82 28.65 12.65
CA TRP A 595 -8.86 27.79 12.13
C TRP A 595 -8.87 26.42 12.83
N MET A 596 -7.68 25.82 13.05
CA MET A 596 -7.55 24.58 13.83
C MET A 596 -8.11 24.71 15.23
N ALA A 597 -7.89 25.85 15.88
CA ALA A 597 -8.38 26.12 17.23
C ALA A 597 -9.78 26.76 17.27
N LYS A 598 -10.49 26.84 16.13
CA LYS A 598 -11.78 27.54 15.97
C LYS A 598 -11.79 28.97 16.57
N MET A 599 -10.64 29.64 16.55
CA MET A 599 -10.47 31.00 17.04
C MET A 599 -10.85 31.99 15.93
N PRO A 600 -11.69 32.99 16.21
CA PRO A 600 -12.00 34.02 15.23
C PRO A 600 -10.81 34.96 15.00
N LYS A 601 -10.43 35.18 13.73
CA LYS A 601 -9.37 36.14 13.33
C LYS A 601 -9.56 37.56 13.85
N LYS A 602 -10.81 37.96 14.09
CA LYS A 602 -11.18 39.25 14.68
C LYS A 602 -12.20 39.01 15.76
N SER A 603 -11.86 39.36 16.99
CA SER A 603 -12.79 39.29 18.11
C SER A 603 -12.48 40.35 19.15
N LYS A 604 -13.50 40.67 19.96
CA LYS A 604 -13.32 41.45 21.19
C LYS A 604 -12.64 40.63 22.29
N ASN A 605 -12.73 39.29 22.21
CA ASN A 605 -12.00 38.40 23.10
C ASN A 605 -10.55 38.23 22.60
N LYS A 606 -9.65 38.04 23.56
CA LYS A 606 -8.23 37.86 23.32
C LYS A 606 -7.96 36.37 23.09
N TYR A 607 -7.52 36.02 21.88
CA TYR A 607 -7.14 34.66 21.52
C TYR A 607 -5.68 34.66 21.12
N ALA A 608 -4.93 33.64 21.57
CA ALA A 608 -3.57 33.43 21.11
C ALA A 608 -3.19 31.95 21.11
N ILE A 609 -2.24 31.61 20.24
CA ILE A 609 -1.59 30.30 20.20
C ILE A 609 -0.09 30.55 20.27
N ILE A 610 0.57 29.95 21.25
CA ILE A 610 2.02 29.98 21.44
C ILE A 610 2.55 28.56 21.24
N ASP A 611 3.63 28.44 20.49
CA ASP A 611 4.37 27.20 20.27
C ASP A 611 5.60 27.17 21.17
N THR A 612 5.85 26.04 21.83
CA THR A 612 7.05 25.84 22.66
C THR A 612 8.17 25.21 21.83
N ILE A 613 9.35 25.85 21.85
CA ILE A 613 10.47 25.49 20.97
C ILE A 613 11.61 24.84 21.75
N TRP A 614 11.99 25.35 22.92
CA TRP A 614 13.08 24.78 23.73
C TRP A 614 13.06 25.24 25.21
N ASP A 615 13.96 24.69 26.02
CA ASP A 615 14.33 25.20 27.34
C ASP A 615 15.12 26.54 27.22
N PRO A 616 14.96 27.52 28.13
CA PRO A 616 14.21 27.47 29.39
C PRO A 616 12.75 27.92 29.33
N GLN A 617 12.33 28.71 28.32
CA GLN A 617 10.97 29.26 28.27
C GLN A 617 9.92 28.16 28.08
N GLY A 618 10.16 27.26 27.12
CA GLY A 618 9.34 26.08 26.87
C GLY A 618 9.14 25.25 28.13
N ALA A 619 10.19 25.08 28.94
CA ALA A 619 10.17 24.35 30.20
C ALA A 619 9.53 25.10 31.40
N PHE A 620 8.95 26.28 31.20
CA PHE A 620 8.45 27.17 32.27
C PHE A 620 9.52 27.59 33.29
N LYS A 621 10.80 27.63 32.91
CA LYS A 621 11.92 28.03 33.79
C LYS A 621 12.29 29.51 33.67
N GLN A 622 11.80 30.20 32.64
CA GLN A 622 12.09 31.60 32.41
C GLN A 622 10.97 32.27 31.62
N GLU A 623 10.72 33.57 31.88
CA GLU A 623 9.83 34.39 31.07
C GLU A 623 10.30 34.49 29.61
N THR A 624 9.34 34.68 28.72
CA THR A 624 9.54 34.75 27.27
C THR A 624 9.30 36.15 26.71
N ASN A 625 9.98 36.45 25.61
CA ASN A 625 9.71 37.59 24.75
C ASN A 625 8.94 37.21 23.46
N LEU A 626 8.54 35.92 23.34
CA LEU A 626 7.88 35.30 22.18
C LEU A 626 8.71 35.31 20.87
N LYS A 627 10.02 35.50 20.98
CA LYS A 627 10.97 35.49 19.86
C LYS A 627 12.11 34.48 20.02
N ASP A 628 12.31 33.96 21.24
CA ASP A 628 13.33 32.96 21.56
C ASP A 628 12.72 31.55 21.56
N GLN A 629 12.70 30.86 22.72
CA GLN A 629 12.29 29.46 22.84
C GLN A 629 10.78 29.23 22.94
N MET A 630 10.00 30.25 22.61
CA MET A 630 8.56 30.20 22.37
C MET A 630 8.22 31.16 21.23
N GLU A 631 7.30 30.77 20.35
CA GLU A 631 6.89 31.59 19.20
C GLU A 631 5.37 31.79 19.18
N LEU A 632 4.94 33.03 18.98
CA LEU A 632 3.53 33.38 18.80
C LEU A 632 3.05 32.96 17.40
N GLN A 633 2.20 31.92 17.33
CA GLN A 633 1.66 31.40 16.07
C GLN A 633 0.41 32.15 15.61
N PHE A 634 -0.40 32.62 16.56
CA PHE A 634 -1.62 33.37 16.29
C PHE A 634 -1.92 34.35 17.43
N CYS A 635 -2.48 35.51 17.07
CA CYS A 635 -3.04 36.48 17.99
C CYS A 635 -4.25 37.16 17.33
N SER A 636 -5.37 37.28 18.05
CA SER A 636 -6.60 37.92 17.52
C SER A 636 -6.49 39.44 17.35
N THR A 637 -5.43 40.06 17.88
CA THR A 637 -5.19 41.50 17.83
C THR A 637 -3.85 41.83 17.18
N LYS A 638 -3.74 43.04 16.63
CA LYS A 638 -2.46 43.55 16.08
C LYS A 638 -1.42 43.79 17.18
N ASP A 639 -1.86 44.31 18.32
CA ASP A 639 -1.03 44.40 19.52
C ASP A 639 -0.90 43.01 20.13
N THR A 640 0.33 42.56 20.34
CA THR A 640 0.65 41.21 20.83
C THR A 640 1.21 41.24 22.25
N GLU A 641 1.41 42.42 22.83
CA GLU A 641 2.06 42.58 24.14
C GLU A 641 1.27 41.88 25.24
N TRP A 642 -0.07 41.97 25.20
CA TRP A 642 -0.92 41.29 26.18
C TRP A 642 -0.73 39.77 26.18
N ALA A 643 -0.44 39.15 25.02
CA ALA A 643 -0.28 37.70 24.93
C ALA A 643 1.02 37.27 25.62
N LYS A 644 2.09 38.07 25.43
CA LYS A 644 3.36 37.92 26.13
C LYS A 644 3.18 38.11 27.64
N ASP A 645 2.53 39.19 28.06
CA ASP A 645 2.34 39.49 29.47
C ASP A 645 1.49 38.41 30.17
N SER A 646 0.45 37.93 29.50
CA SER A 646 -0.43 36.87 29.98
C SER A 646 0.31 35.53 30.16
N VAL A 647 1.09 35.08 29.17
CA VAL A 647 1.86 33.84 29.33
C VAL A 647 2.97 33.99 30.37
N ASN A 648 3.59 35.17 30.49
CA ASN A 648 4.59 35.43 31.53
C ASN A 648 3.98 35.48 32.93
N GLU A 649 2.73 35.90 33.08
CA GLU A 649 1.99 35.78 34.35
C GLU A 649 1.88 34.31 34.76
N LEU A 650 1.52 33.42 33.83
CA LEU A 650 1.50 31.98 34.06
C LEU A 650 2.90 31.42 34.40
N ILE A 651 3.93 31.81 33.64
CA ILE A 651 5.31 31.35 33.90
C ILE A 651 5.79 31.77 35.29
N ARG A 652 5.52 33.03 35.70
CA ARG A 652 5.83 33.50 37.06
C ARG A 652 5.10 32.70 38.13
N ALA A 653 3.83 32.39 37.91
CA ALA A 653 3.07 31.54 38.83
C ALA A 653 3.67 30.12 38.90
N ALA A 654 4.05 29.50 37.79
CA ALA A 654 4.71 28.19 37.79
C ALA A 654 6.09 28.23 38.51
N LEU A 655 6.87 29.30 38.34
CA LEU A 655 8.17 29.51 38.96
C LEU A 655 8.09 29.73 40.48
N ALA A 656 7.01 30.32 40.97
CA ALA A 656 6.84 30.61 42.40
C ALA A 656 6.90 29.34 43.27
N SER A 657 7.08 29.54 44.58
CA SER A 657 7.04 28.45 45.57
C SER A 657 5.75 28.53 46.36
N TYR A 658 5.13 27.38 46.55
CA TYR A 658 3.89 27.23 47.31
C TYR A 658 4.07 26.11 48.32
N ASP A 659 3.39 26.22 49.46
CA ASP A 659 3.42 25.21 50.52
C ASP A 659 2.23 24.26 50.44
N THR A 660 1.07 24.76 49.99
CA THR A 660 -0.18 24.00 49.89
C THR A 660 -0.74 23.96 48.46
N VAL A 661 -1.54 22.94 48.17
CA VAL A 661 -2.27 22.84 46.90
C VAL A 661 -3.28 23.98 46.73
N ASP A 662 -3.88 24.47 47.82
CA ASP A 662 -4.83 25.58 47.77
C ASP A 662 -4.16 26.89 47.34
N ASP A 663 -2.96 27.17 47.85
CA ASP A 663 -2.19 28.35 47.45
C ASP A 663 -1.74 28.26 45.99
N PHE A 664 -1.29 27.08 45.56
CA PHE A 664 -0.97 26.80 44.16
C PHE A 664 -2.18 27.03 43.25
N ASN A 665 -3.34 26.46 43.60
CA ASN A 665 -4.56 26.56 42.81
C ASN A 665 -5.09 27.99 42.73
N LYS A 666 -5.02 28.73 43.84
CA LYS A 666 -5.41 30.14 43.88
C LYS A 666 -4.58 30.99 42.91
N ALA A 667 -3.31 30.65 42.72
CA ALA A 667 -2.42 31.37 41.82
C ALA A 667 -2.47 30.87 40.37
N VAL A 668 -2.54 29.56 40.15
CA VAL A 668 -2.33 28.93 38.83
C VAL A 668 -3.63 28.59 38.11
N SER A 669 -4.66 28.08 38.78
CA SER A 669 -5.91 27.67 38.13
C SER A 669 -6.65 28.81 37.38
N PRO A 670 -6.55 30.10 37.78
CA PRO A 670 -7.06 31.21 36.97
C PRO A 670 -6.29 31.47 35.67
N LEU A 671 -5.08 30.92 35.53
CA LEU A 671 -4.14 31.15 34.43
C LEU A 671 -3.91 29.92 33.57
N LEU A 672 -4.17 28.71 34.09
CA LEU A 672 -3.94 27.45 33.41
C LEU A 672 -5.12 26.50 33.62
N ASP A 673 -5.50 25.81 32.56
CA ASP A 673 -6.35 24.64 32.66
C ASP A 673 -5.56 23.44 33.19
N ILE A 674 -5.69 23.20 34.50
CA ILE A 674 -4.97 22.14 35.22
C ILE A 674 -5.24 20.77 34.60
N ASP A 675 -6.47 20.49 34.15
CA ASP A 675 -6.82 19.20 33.55
C ASP A 675 -6.05 18.96 32.25
N SER A 676 -5.97 19.96 31.35
CA SER A 676 -5.16 19.85 30.13
C SER A 676 -3.68 19.65 30.43
N ALA A 677 -3.18 20.26 31.52
CA ALA A 677 -1.78 20.15 31.90
C ALA A 677 -1.46 18.79 32.53
N ILE A 678 -2.34 18.26 33.38
CA ILE A 678 -2.25 16.91 33.93
C ILE A 678 -2.33 15.87 32.80
N ASP A 679 -3.29 16.00 31.90
CA ASP A 679 -3.42 15.08 30.76
C ASP A 679 -2.19 15.12 29.86
N TYR A 680 -1.60 16.30 29.61
CA TYR A 680 -0.39 16.41 28.78
C TYR A 680 0.81 15.77 29.47
N TYR A 681 0.91 15.93 30.79
CA TYR A 681 1.96 15.31 31.57
C TYR A 681 1.85 13.78 31.53
N ILE A 682 0.65 13.24 31.78
CA ILE A 682 0.38 11.80 31.69
C ILE A 682 0.63 11.29 30.29
N PHE A 683 0.10 11.97 29.28
CA PHE A 683 0.29 11.62 27.87
C PHE A 683 1.78 11.51 27.54
N SER A 684 2.58 12.50 27.93
CA SER A 684 4.02 12.51 27.67
C SER A 684 4.74 11.33 28.32
N VAL A 685 4.33 10.91 29.52
CA VAL A 685 4.86 9.71 30.17
C VAL A 685 4.38 8.43 29.48
N LEU A 686 3.10 8.34 29.09
CA LEU A 686 2.54 7.13 28.47
C LEU A 686 3.18 6.84 27.12
N VAL A 687 3.36 7.88 26.29
CA VAL A 687 3.90 7.73 24.93
C VAL A 687 5.39 8.03 24.84
N ASP A 688 6.06 8.31 25.96
CA ASP A 688 7.49 8.67 26.00
C ASP A 688 7.82 9.84 25.06
N ASN A 689 7.08 10.93 25.25
CA ASN A 689 7.24 12.19 24.52
C ASN A 689 8.38 13.00 25.15
N ASP A 690 9.61 12.56 24.94
CA ASP A 690 10.82 13.18 25.49
C ASP A 690 11.02 14.62 24.94
N ASP A 691 10.89 14.81 23.64
CA ASP A 691 10.92 16.13 22.99
C ASP A 691 9.78 17.02 23.55
N GLY A 692 8.65 16.41 23.91
CA GLY A 692 7.49 17.05 24.55
C GLY A 692 7.72 17.73 25.90
N ILE A 693 8.82 17.42 26.59
CA ILE A 693 9.02 17.89 27.97
C ILE A 693 9.22 19.39 28.06
N PHE A 694 9.76 20.04 27.02
CA PHE A 694 9.91 21.50 26.98
C PHE A 694 9.63 22.10 25.59
N ARG A 695 9.20 21.30 24.62
CA ARG A 695 8.85 21.76 23.27
C ARG A 695 7.75 20.89 22.67
N ASN A 696 7.32 21.21 21.45
CA ASN A 696 6.32 20.42 20.71
C ASN A 696 4.98 20.31 21.47
N TYR A 697 4.53 21.41 22.07
CA TYR A 697 3.15 21.59 22.48
C TYR A 697 2.72 23.02 22.27
N LEU A 698 1.41 23.21 22.15
CA LEU A 698 0.79 24.51 21.99
C LEU A 698 0.18 24.96 23.30
N LEU A 699 0.40 26.22 23.66
CA LEU A 699 -0.40 26.93 24.64
C LEU A 699 -1.47 27.73 23.91
N GLN A 700 -2.73 27.47 24.23
CA GLN A 700 -3.89 28.09 23.62
C GLN A 700 -4.66 28.89 24.67
N THR A 701 -5.00 30.15 24.39
CA THR A 701 -5.90 30.94 25.25
C THR A 701 -7.09 31.45 24.45
N PHE A 702 -8.26 31.44 25.10
CA PHE A 702 -9.55 31.81 24.50
C PHE A 702 -10.17 33.06 25.12
N ASP A 703 -9.56 33.59 26.18
CA ASP A 703 -9.96 34.79 26.90
C ASP A 703 -8.79 35.76 27.14
N GLY A 704 -7.57 35.34 26.81
CA GLY A 704 -6.32 36.07 27.01
C GLY A 704 -5.76 35.99 28.42
N LYS A 705 -6.30 35.10 29.26
CA LYS A 705 -5.88 34.90 30.65
C LYS A 705 -5.63 33.43 30.98
N LYS A 706 -6.58 32.54 30.72
CA LYS A 706 -6.46 31.11 30.98
C LYS A 706 -5.87 30.40 29.75
N TRP A 707 -4.81 29.64 29.96
CA TRP A 707 -4.10 28.88 28.94
C TRP A 707 -4.43 27.38 29.04
N TYR A 708 -4.43 26.70 27.91
CA TYR A 708 -4.69 25.28 27.75
C TYR A 708 -3.51 24.65 27.01
N ILE A 709 -3.08 23.46 27.41
CA ILE A 709 -2.03 22.71 26.70
C ILE A 709 -2.68 21.86 25.61
N ALA A 710 -2.10 21.83 24.41
CA ALA A 710 -2.44 20.88 23.36
C ALA A 710 -1.16 20.21 22.83
N ALA A 711 -1.17 18.88 22.73
CA ALA A 711 -0.04 18.13 22.21
C ALA A 711 0.21 18.46 20.72
N TYR A 712 1.49 18.55 20.31
CA TYR A 712 1.84 18.90 18.93
C TYR A 712 3.14 18.21 18.51
N ASP A 713 3.41 18.16 17.20
CA ASP A 713 4.63 17.58 16.61
C ASP A 713 5.08 16.25 17.24
N LEU A 714 4.23 15.22 17.06
CA LEU A 714 4.32 13.93 17.76
C LEU A 714 4.95 12.84 16.90
N ASP A 715 5.96 13.17 16.11
CA ASP A 715 6.70 12.22 15.26
C ASP A 715 7.84 11.47 15.99
N SER A 716 8.14 11.86 17.23
CA SER A 716 9.13 11.25 18.12
C SER A 716 8.47 10.80 19.43
N ILE A 717 7.69 9.73 19.35
CA ILE A 717 7.01 9.08 20.49
C ILE A 717 7.08 7.56 20.35
N PHE A 718 6.66 6.85 21.39
CA PHE A 718 6.68 5.39 21.53
C PHE A 718 8.10 4.79 21.44
N GLY A 719 9.03 5.38 22.20
CA GLY A 719 10.43 4.95 22.25
C GLY A 719 11.26 5.41 21.07
N ARG A 720 10.84 6.49 20.39
CA ARG A 720 11.67 7.21 19.44
C ARG A 720 12.13 8.50 20.08
N THR A 721 13.42 8.79 19.96
CA THR A 721 13.99 10.06 20.37
C THR A 721 14.45 10.85 19.14
N PRO A 722 14.35 12.19 19.15
CA PRO A 722 14.87 13.02 18.07
C PRO A 722 16.41 13.14 18.07
N ASP A 723 17.08 12.81 19.18
CA ASP A 723 18.51 13.07 19.37
C ASP A 723 19.43 11.95 18.87
N PHE A 724 18.92 10.72 18.92
CA PHE A 724 19.64 9.52 18.50
C PHE A 724 18.72 8.73 17.58
N TRP A 725 19.25 8.17 16.49
CA TRP A 725 18.48 7.27 15.61
C TRP A 725 18.19 5.91 16.27
N GLU A 726 18.23 5.87 17.61
CA GLU A 726 18.12 4.73 18.49
C GLU A 726 16.70 4.65 19.08
N HIS A 727 16.41 3.50 19.70
CA HIS A 727 15.11 3.21 20.29
C HIS A 727 15.22 3.16 21.80
N LEU A 728 14.46 4.01 22.48
CA LEU A 728 14.41 4.04 23.93
C LEU A 728 13.69 2.78 24.45
N HIS A 729 14.20 2.25 25.56
CA HIS A 729 13.51 1.16 26.26
C HIS A 729 12.15 1.62 26.79
N ALA A 730 11.16 0.74 26.77
CA ALA A 730 9.84 1.04 27.33
C ALA A 730 9.88 1.24 28.86
N LYS A 731 10.94 0.77 29.52
CA LYS A 731 11.15 0.86 30.96
C LYS A 731 12.17 1.95 31.26
N SER A 732 11.91 2.74 32.31
CA SER A 732 12.82 3.79 32.75
C SER A 732 12.94 3.84 34.28
N ASP A 733 14.10 3.50 34.81
CA ASP A 733 14.44 3.56 36.23
C ASP A 733 15.57 4.55 36.54
N THR A 734 15.94 5.39 35.57
CA THR A 734 17.02 6.36 35.69
C THR A 734 16.48 7.80 35.74
N ASN A 735 17.31 8.72 36.22
CA ASN A 735 17.04 10.16 36.14
C ASN A 735 17.33 10.76 34.75
N ASP A 736 17.90 9.96 33.85
CA ASP A 736 18.24 10.36 32.49
C ASP A 736 17.05 10.08 31.58
N TRP A 737 16.11 11.01 31.58
CA TRP A 737 14.86 10.87 30.85
C TRP A 737 15.03 10.94 29.33
N ARG A 738 16.15 11.49 28.84
CA ARG A 738 16.40 11.72 27.41
C ARG A 738 16.94 10.47 26.73
N ASP A 739 17.80 9.71 27.42
CA ASP A 739 18.39 8.49 26.86
C ASP A 739 17.74 7.20 27.40
N HIS A 740 16.92 7.29 28.45
CA HIS A 740 16.29 6.12 29.09
C HIS A 740 14.78 6.23 29.25
N GLY A 741 14.16 7.27 28.69
CA GLY A 741 12.72 7.46 28.67
C GLY A 741 12.17 8.25 29.86
N VAL A 742 11.07 8.94 29.61
CA VAL A 742 10.36 9.85 30.52
C VAL A 742 9.72 9.09 31.67
N THR A 743 9.66 9.66 32.87
CA THR A 743 8.84 9.19 34.01
C THR A 743 8.25 10.39 34.74
N PHE A 744 7.30 10.17 35.65
CA PHE A 744 6.73 11.26 36.45
C PHE A 744 7.75 11.89 37.41
N GLU A 745 8.85 11.22 37.74
CA GLU A 745 9.85 11.76 38.64
C GLU A 745 10.98 12.46 37.88
N ASN A 746 11.52 11.80 36.85
CA ASN A 746 12.78 12.25 36.23
C ASN A 746 12.65 13.53 35.40
N VAL A 747 11.45 13.89 34.93
CA VAL A 747 11.22 15.14 34.18
C VAL A 747 10.88 16.35 35.04
N THR A 748 10.69 16.16 36.35
CA THR A 748 10.40 17.29 37.26
C THR A 748 11.54 18.30 37.35
N ASN A 749 12.79 17.87 37.15
CA ASN A 749 13.93 18.78 37.02
C ASN A 749 14.00 19.46 35.64
N ALA A 750 13.38 18.86 34.63
CA ALA A 750 13.42 19.31 33.25
C ALA A 750 12.31 20.32 32.92
N ASN A 751 11.15 20.25 33.58
CA ASN A 751 10.03 21.18 33.37
C ASN A 751 9.45 21.66 34.71
N ARG A 752 9.39 22.98 34.91
CA ARG A 752 8.94 23.57 36.17
C ARG A 752 7.46 23.36 36.44
N LEU A 753 6.61 23.41 35.41
CA LEU A 753 5.18 23.16 35.57
C LEU A 753 4.93 21.70 35.95
N MET A 754 5.61 20.75 35.29
CA MET A 754 5.52 19.32 35.64
C MET A 754 5.98 19.04 37.07
N TYR A 755 7.01 19.73 37.58
CA TYR A 755 7.38 19.67 38.99
C TYR A 755 6.23 20.08 39.92
N GLN A 756 5.56 21.20 39.64
CA GLN A 756 4.45 21.67 40.48
C GLN A 756 3.26 20.71 40.43
N LEU A 757 2.92 20.21 39.23
CA LEU A 757 1.87 19.21 39.05
C LEU A 757 2.20 17.93 39.82
N TRP A 758 3.42 17.42 39.73
CA TRP A 758 3.82 16.24 40.50
C TRP A 758 3.81 16.50 42.00
N LYS A 759 4.22 17.68 42.45
CA LYS A 759 4.22 18.06 43.88
C LYS A 759 2.81 18.07 44.48
N PHE A 760 1.84 18.66 43.76
CA PHE A 760 0.51 18.94 44.32
C PHE A 760 -0.60 18.00 43.86
N TYR A 761 -0.43 17.33 42.72
CA TYR A 761 -1.46 16.50 42.08
C TYR A 761 -1.02 15.06 41.87
N LYS A 762 -0.04 14.56 42.64
CA LYS A 762 0.50 13.20 42.48
C LYS A 762 -0.60 12.13 42.48
N GLU A 763 -1.50 12.17 43.46
CA GLU A 763 -2.56 11.17 43.60
C GLU A 763 -3.56 11.23 42.44
N GLU A 764 -3.95 12.44 42.03
CA GLU A 764 -4.83 12.69 40.90
C GLU A 764 -4.20 12.23 39.59
N ILE A 765 -2.91 12.54 39.37
CA ILE A 765 -2.14 12.10 38.21
C ILE A 765 -2.14 10.57 38.12
N LEU A 766 -1.82 9.89 39.23
CA LEU A 766 -1.77 8.42 39.27
C LEU A 766 -3.16 7.81 39.05
N LYS A 767 -4.21 8.34 39.69
CA LYS A 767 -5.59 7.90 39.50
C LYS A 767 -6.06 8.11 38.06
N ARG A 768 -5.77 9.27 37.49
CA ARG A 768 -6.10 9.62 36.10
C ARG A 768 -5.35 8.74 35.11
N THR A 769 -4.06 8.50 35.36
CA THR A 769 -3.23 7.58 34.56
C THR A 769 -3.85 6.19 34.56
N LYS A 770 -4.22 5.65 35.73
CA LYS A 770 -4.88 4.35 35.83
C LYS A 770 -6.19 4.30 35.02
N ALA A 771 -7.03 5.32 35.14
CA ALA A 771 -8.28 5.39 34.37
C ALA A 771 -8.04 5.43 32.84
N LEU A 772 -6.98 6.11 32.40
CA LEU A 772 -6.61 6.18 30.99
C LEU A 772 -6.10 4.83 30.46
N ILE A 773 -5.18 4.19 31.16
CA ILE A 773 -4.60 2.90 30.72
C ILE A 773 -5.62 1.74 30.76
N ASP A 774 -6.65 1.85 31.60
CA ASP A 774 -7.75 0.89 31.65
C ASP A 774 -8.88 1.25 30.64
N GLY A 775 -8.75 2.37 29.94
CA GLY A 775 -9.73 2.89 28.99
C GLY A 775 -9.11 3.29 27.66
N VAL A 776 -9.17 4.59 27.36
CA VAL A 776 -8.80 5.16 26.04
C VAL A 776 -7.32 5.04 25.68
N MET A 777 -6.46 4.75 26.65
CA MET A 777 -5.03 4.50 26.48
C MET A 777 -4.66 3.05 26.86
N SER A 778 -5.61 2.12 26.83
CA SER A 778 -5.29 0.68 26.89
C SER A 778 -4.43 0.25 25.71
N ASP A 779 -3.70 -0.86 25.86
CA ASP A 779 -2.88 -1.44 24.80
C ASP A 779 -3.72 -1.75 23.54
N SER A 780 -4.91 -2.32 23.72
CA SER A 780 -5.85 -2.57 22.62
C SER A 780 -6.35 -1.29 21.96
N ALA A 781 -6.67 -0.23 22.72
CA ALA A 781 -7.14 1.03 22.16
C ALA A 781 -6.06 1.73 21.34
N VAL A 782 -4.82 1.75 21.85
CA VAL A 782 -3.67 2.33 21.14
C VAL A 782 -3.33 1.54 19.89
N ASP A 783 -3.27 0.21 19.95
CA ASP A 783 -3.06 -0.64 18.78
C ASP A 783 -4.12 -0.40 17.69
N THR A 784 -5.40 -0.37 18.08
CA THR A 784 -6.52 -0.11 17.17
C THR A 784 -6.36 1.25 16.48
N ALA A 785 -5.97 2.30 17.22
CA ALA A 785 -5.78 3.63 16.65
C ALA A 785 -4.68 3.66 15.56
N PHE A 786 -3.60 2.89 15.73
CA PHE A 786 -2.56 2.73 14.71
C PHE A 786 -3.07 1.92 13.52
N VAL A 787 -3.68 0.76 13.74
CA VAL A 787 -4.21 -0.12 12.68
C VAL A 787 -5.23 0.61 11.81
N ASP A 788 -6.16 1.35 12.43
CA ASP A 788 -7.17 2.12 11.72
C ASP A 788 -6.59 3.25 10.86
N TYR A 789 -5.43 3.79 11.23
CA TYR A 789 -4.74 4.78 10.41
C TYR A 789 -4.01 4.11 9.25
N VAL A 790 -3.12 3.17 9.54
CA VAL A 790 -2.18 2.61 8.54
C VAL A 790 -2.84 1.71 7.50
N ARG A 791 -4.04 1.16 7.77
CA ARG A 791 -4.80 0.39 6.77
C ARG A 791 -5.13 1.19 5.51
N HIS A 792 -5.06 2.53 5.58
CA HIS A 792 -5.24 3.43 4.43
C HIS A 792 -3.95 3.67 3.64
N ILE A 793 -2.84 3.03 4.01
CA ILE A 793 -1.55 3.06 3.32
C ILE A 793 -1.34 1.70 2.63
N PRO A 794 -1.59 1.59 1.32
CA PRO A 794 -1.37 0.35 0.58
C PRO A 794 0.11 -0.06 0.63
N LEU A 795 0.38 -1.36 0.78
CA LEU A 795 1.76 -1.89 0.78
C LEU A 795 2.54 -1.49 -0.49
N THR A 796 1.87 -1.46 -1.64
CA THR A 796 2.46 -1.00 -2.92
C THR A 796 2.88 0.48 -2.88
N ALA A 797 2.13 1.32 -2.17
CA ALA A 797 2.48 2.73 -1.95
C ALA A 797 3.67 2.89 -1.01
N PHE A 798 3.72 2.06 0.04
CA PHE A 798 4.85 2.00 0.94
C PHE A 798 6.12 1.52 0.21
N ASN A 799 6.04 0.48 -0.61
CA ASN A 799 7.18 0.02 -1.40
C ASN A 799 7.66 1.10 -2.39
N ALA A 800 6.74 1.79 -3.07
CA ALA A 800 7.08 2.89 -3.98
C ALA A 800 7.72 4.09 -3.24
N GLU A 801 7.33 4.35 -1.98
CA GLU A 801 7.99 5.33 -1.11
C GLU A 801 9.45 4.94 -0.85
N LEU A 802 9.70 3.68 -0.48
CA LEU A 802 11.05 3.18 -0.22
C LEU A 802 11.95 3.19 -1.47
N GLU A 803 11.40 2.84 -2.62
CA GLU A 803 12.10 2.92 -3.91
C GLU A 803 12.47 4.35 -4.27
N ARG A 804 11.58 5.32 -4.00
CA ARG A 804 11.82 6.73 -4.29
C ARG A 804 12.79 7.38 -3.30
N TRP A 805 12.73 6.98 -2.04
CA TRP A 805 13.49 7.58 -0.93
C TRP A 805 14.31 6.53 -0.17
N PRO A 806 15.30 5.88 -0.82
CA PRO A 806 16.07 4.79 -0.22
C PRO A 806 16.95 5.22 0.97
N GLY A 807 17.12 6.53 1.20
CA GLY A 807 17.85 7.08 2.34
C GLY A 807 17.04 7.22 3.63
N MET A 808 15.75 6.85 3.64
CA MET A 808 14.96 6.79 4.86
C MET A 808 15.53 5.71 5.79
N GLN A 809 15.86 6.08 7.03
CA GLN A 809 16.43 5.14 7.99
C GLN A 809 15.34 4.38 8.75
N ASN A 810 15.72 3.26 9.37
CA ASN A 810 14.87 2.44 10.23
C ASN A 810 13.57 1.93 9.58
N THR A 811 13.47 1.87 8.25
CA THR A 811 12.25 1.49 7.53
C THR A 811 11.78 0.05 7.80
N LEU A 812 12.70 -0.84 8.19
CA LEU A 812 12.38 -2.22 8.61
C LEU A 812 11.94 -2.32 10.08
N VAL A 813 12.25 -1.32 10.91
CA VAL A 813 12.08 -1.36 12.37
C VAL A 813 10.97 -0.44 12.86
N ASP A 814 10.87 0.77 12.31
CA ASP A 814 9.90 1.81 12.67
C ASP A 814 8.55 1.53 12.00
N ASN A 815 7.93 0.42 12.43
CA ASN A 815 6.63 -0.06 11.98
C ASN A 815 5.65 -0.21 13.16
N ILE A 816 4.37 -0.41 12.85
CA ILE A 816 3.30 -0.54 13.85
C ILE A 816 3.53 -1.66 14.86
N ASN A 817 4.18 -2.77 14.47
CA ASN A 817 4.45 -3.89 15.38
C ASN A 817 5.49 -3.51 16.45
N ARG A 818 6.48 -2.69 16.10
CA ARG A 818 7.44 -2.16 17.09
C ARG A 818 6.75 -1.19 18.04
N ILE A 819 5.96 -0.27 17.50
CA ILE A 819 5.22 0.74 18.28
C ILE A 819 4.27 0.08 19.28
N GLY A 820 3.43 -0.87 18.82
CA GLY A 820 2.49 -1.60 19.67
C GLY A 820 3.18 -2.39 20.76
N ARG A 821 4.24 -3.16 20.42
CA ARG A 821 5.03 -3.91 21.41
C ARG A 821 5.69 -3.01 22.45
N TRP A 822 6.26 -1.89 22.03
CA TRP A 822 6.86 -0.92 22.94
C TRP A 822 5.81 -0.39 23.92
N TYR A 823 4.63 -0.02 23.44
CA TYR A 823 3.57 0.53 24.29
C TYR A 823 3.00 -0.52 25.27
N MET A 824 2.82 -1.77 24.82
CA MET A 824 2.44 -2.87 25.71
C MET A 824 3.44 -3.04 26.87
N GLN A 825 4.74 -3.04 26.56
CA GLN A 825 5.78 -3.13 27.58
C GLN A 825 5.77 -1.91 28.51
N ARG A 826 5.52 -0.73 27.96
CA ARG A 826 5.44 0.53 28.70
C ARG A 826 4.33 0.50 29.73
N ILE A 827 3.13 0.09 29.33
CA ILE A 827 1.97 0.03 30.23
C ILE A 827 2.15 -1.06 31.28
N ALA A 828 2.66 -2.24 30.90
CA ALA A 828 2.96 -3.31 31.86
C ALA A 828 3.95 -2.84 32.93
N TRP A 829 5.00 -2.13 32.52
CA TRP A 829 5.98 -1.55 33.42
C TRP A 829 5.39 -0.45 34.31
N LEU A 830 4.61 0.49 33.76
CA LEU A 830 3.93 1.52 34.53
C LEU A 830 2.97 0.93 35.58
N LYS A 831 2.22 -0.13 35.23
CA LYS A 831 1.36 -0.87 36.15
C LYS A 831 2.14 -1.42 37.33
N ASN A 832 3.28 -2.05 37.05
CA ASN A 832 4.16 -2.56 38.10
C ASN A 832 4.75 -1.44 38.98
N LYS A 833 5.25 -0.36 38.37
CA LYS A 833 5.93 0.73 39.09
C LYS A 833 4.99 1.57 39.97
N TYR A 834 3.76 1.84 39.50
CA TYR A 834 2.89 2.83 40.13
C TYR A 834 1.60 2.25 40.74
N PHE A 835 1.16 1.04 40.37
CA PHE A 835 -0.16 0.52 40.74
C PHE A 835 -0.17 -0.88 41.38
N ASN A 836 0.97 -1.57 41.47
CA ASN A 836 1.08 -2.82 42.23
C ASN A 836 1.46 -2.49 43.69
N ASN A 837 0.45 -2.31 44.53
CA ASN A 837 0.53 -2.39 45.99
C ASN A 837 -0.44 -3.43 46.51
#